data_AF-A0A0Q5CEY8-F1
#
_entry.id   AF-A0A0Q5CEY8-F1
#
_cell.length_a   1.000
_cell.length_b   1.000
_cell.length_c   1.000
_cell.angle_alpha   90.00
_cell.angle_beta   90.00
_cell.angle_gamma   90.00
#
_symmetry.space_group_name_H-M   'P 1'
#
loop_
_entity.id
_entity.type
_entity.pdbx_description
1 polymer ?
#
loop_
_entity_poly.entity_id
_entity_poly.type
_entity_poly.pdbx_seq_one_letter_code
_entity_poly.pdbx_strand_id
1 'polypeptide(L)'
;MQQPRSTVRARGWTGLGTGVRARLHWLALVGAACCSNALAVEVVYQGPPGSSGLAGATPGAPGSAGSAAPPATYGLFGADPTNLLVVQGGAGGKGGNGANGMTGQTGGAAGAGGAGARASAQLSVTAPATGGSLAVTADGGAGGNAGQPGSGAATGAGAAGGAGGAAFASGVLISHAGSNGDGNGGGSGSGGSDGSGNGNSDVIGSGGGGRNGGNGSSGRGSGGHGGSHVSSSAGSGKGSSSSNASGKGSSSSDRSGKGGSYGSGSGASGKNGAAVVDGVAQARGGQGGRSTGVQNGADGGAALSNLTMIATGRSAAQVRSLATGGRGADATGDGTMGGRGGDALATAGIGNPNATLSAYRQAVHATGGAGGHANLDAENARYAYGGRGGDAAATTSSAANTRSTTLVLVQSATGGAGGDTVFGFAGRGGNASSTISKGLDGALAVNVASTATGGAGGSGAGNPFTDPLSGTPGAGGDADSTVSLGMPLTGTAPGAGSWNAVIAASSTAQAGRPGTGAFSGPGGSADASVTVAGYGRVSGTALATGGYGGDQGGGATARATVASNYSAAARATANGGGAFFNPGAPAVARADATSAWHASADAVAMSGSGRFGNTEPASAVAQASVSRAPAAPLPPPTMARLAPEARAHAQASFRGGEVLARSSYRDTSRDASVVATAGTAQPANGYQPEAYSAANIGGPAYGPWTPDATVGMVASYASALPNRASLAPLLTASPAIAAAFADAQLLGAGTMGALFFPFTGTAQFGVPFTAGRHLLLGLGLPFRSDYDTANFTFSVSNGATELVAGSFTTPGEAALFFSDRVIDLGVFDGSTLDLLVRFSFNGGIYGFSYVLGAGDALTAVPEPGAWLSLLLGLALGALVLARRSGMVAVSPARV
;
A
#
# COMPACT_ATOMS: atom_id res chain seq x y z
N MET A 1 -46.97 -12.02 -56.82
CA MET A 1 -47.12 -11.20 -58.03
C MET A 1 -45.82 -11.25 -58.82
N GLN A 2 -45.96 -11.71 -60.07
CA GLN A 2 -45.08 -11.70 -61.24
C GLN A 2 -43.56 -11.40 -61.11
N GLN A 3 -42.80 -12.43 -61.51
CA GLN A 3 -41.47 -12.49 -62.16
C GLN A 3 -41.26 -11.47 -63.31
N PRO A 4 -40.05 -11.32 -63.97
CA PRO A 4 -38.97 -12.32 -64.13
C PRO A 4 -37.49 -11.85 -64.19
N ARG A 5 -36.62 -12.88 -64.17
CA ARG A 5 -35.23 -12.94 -64.65
C ARG A 5 -35.11 -12.76 -66.18
N SER A 6 -33.97 -12.26 -66.66
CA SER A 6 -33.30 -12.69 -67.91
C SER A 6 -31.78 -12.51 -67.74
N THR A 7 -30.89 -13.52 -67.77
CA THR A 7 -30.30 -14.40 -68.82
C THR A 7 -29.50 -13.76 -69.97
N VAL A 8 -28.20 -14.12 -70.02
CA VAL A 8 -27.37 -14.48 -71.21
C VAL A 8 -26.75 -13.27 -71.96
N ARG A 9 -25.45 -13.18 -72.34
CA ARG A 9 -24.57 -14.11 -73.08
C ARG A 9 -23.11 -13.60 -73.15
N ALA A 10 -22.17 -14.51 -73.39
CA ALA A 10 -20.76 -14.25 -73.70
C ALA A 10 -20.52 -13.92 -75.20
N ARG A 11 -19.51 -13.08 -75.48
CA ARG A 11 -18.61 -13.00 -76.65
C ARG A 11 -17.32 -12.34 -76.12
N GLY A 12 -16.11 -12.87 -76.15
CA GLY A 12 -15.45 -13.66 -77.18
C GLY A 12 -14.58 -12.72 -78.02
N TRP A 13 -13.30 -12.53 -77.65
CA TRP A 13 -12.24 -12.23 -78.63
C TRP A 13 -10.83 -12.48 -78.09
N THR A 14 -10.12 -13.29 -78.86
CA THR A 14 -8.70 -13.67 -78.80
C THR A 14 -7.84 -12.58 -79.44
N GLY A 15 -6.69 -12.29 -78.82
CA GLY A 15 -5.68 -11.40 -79.37
C GLY A 15 -4.35 -11.56 -78.64
N LEU A 16 -3.52 -12.48 -79.13
CA LEU A 16 -2.10 -12.58 -78.81
C LEU A 16 -1.38 -11.29 -79.24
N GLY A 17 -0.52 -10.75 -78.38
CA GLY A 17 0.33 -9.61 -78.72
C GLY A 17 1.28 -9.23 -77.59
N THR A 18 2.36 -10.00 -77.45
CA THR A 18 3.71 -9.52 -77.06
C THR A 18 3.77 -8.22 -76.24
N GLY A 19 3.61 -8.30 -74.92
CA GLY A 19 3.80 -7.15 -74.02
C GLY A 19 4.00 -7.49 -72.54
N VAL A 20 4.32 -8.74 -72.21
CA VAL A 20 4.24 -9.25 -70.82
C VAL A 20 5.47 -8.95 -69.97
N ARG A 21 6.61 -8.52 -70.55
CA ARG A 21 7.83 -8.25 -69.74
C ARG A 21 7.98 -6.81 -69.22
N ALA A 22 7.17 -5.86 -69.69
CA ALA A 22 7.22 -4.47 -69.21
C ALA A 22 6.13 -4.11 -68.18
N ARG A 23 5.03 -4.87 -68.10
CA ARG A 23 3.93 -4.61 -67.14
C ARG A 23 4.07 -5.33 -65.79
N LEU A 24 4.93 -6.35 -65.69
CA LEU A 24 5.20 -7.02 -64.42
C LEU A 24 6.13 -6.20 -63.50
N HIS A 25 7.00 -5.36 -64.07
CA HIS A 25 7.82 -4.42 -63.29
C HIS A 25 6.99 -3.26 -62.71
N TRP A 26 5.91 -2.83 -63.36
CA TRP A 26 5.02 -1.79 -62.82
C TRP A 26 4.08 -2.32 -61.72
N LEU A 27 3.66 -3.59 -61.76
CA LEU A 27 2.93 -4.18 -60.63
C LEU A 27 3.85 -4.43 -59.42
N ALA A 28 5.14 -4.77 -59.63
CA ALA A 28 6.12 -4.87 -58.55
C ALA A 28 6.51 -3.50 -57.98
N LEU A 29 6.56 -2.44 -58.80
CA LEU A 29 6.91 -1.08 -58.36
C LEU A 29 5.71 -0.37 -57.68
N VAL A 30 4.47 -0.57 -58.14
CA VAL A 30 3.26 -0.10 -57.46
C VAL A 30 2.96 -0.94 -56.21
N GLY A 31 3.26 -2.24 -56.24
CA GLY A 31 3.27 -3.09 -55.04
C GLY A 31 4.31 -2.64 -54.01
N ALA A 32 5.53 -2.31 -54.43
CA ALA A 32 6.58 -1.80 -53.54
C ALA A 32 6.29 -0.40 -52.99
N ALA A 33 5.65 0.48 -53.76
CA ALA A 33 5.24 1.82 -53.31
C ALA A 33 4.07 1.77 -52.30
N CYS A 34 3.20 0.76 -52.36
CA CYS A 34 2.16 0.53 -51.35
C CYS A 34 2.68 -0.17 -50.09
N CYS A 35 3.90 -0.72 -50.09
CA CYS A 35 4.43 -1.53 -48.99
C CYS A 35 5.56 -0.88 -48.17
N SER A 36 5.97 0.37 -48.43
CA SER A 36 7.25 0.88 -47.90
C SER A 36 7.25 2.25 -47.20
N ASN A 37 6.12 2.95 -47.06
CA ASN A 37 6.12 4.23 -46.35
C ASN A 37 5.82 4.01 -44.87
N ALA A 38 6.88 3.79 -44.09
CA ALA A 38 6.88 4.03 -42.65
C ALA A 38 6.63 5.55 -42.44
N LEU A 39 5.35 5.92 -42.36
CA LEU A 39 4.92 7.26 -41.98
C LEU A 39 4.91 7.35 -40.45
N ALA A 40 6.06 7.71 -39.88
CA ALA A 40 6.10 8.20 -38.51
C ALA A 40 5.29 9.51 -38.49
N VAL A 41 4.12 9.47 -37.86
CA VAL A 41 3.27 10.64 -37.75
C VAL A 41 3.67 11.37 -36.47
N GLU A 42 4.37 12.48 -36.64
CA GLU A 42 4.51 13.53 -35.63
C GLU A 42 3.53 14.65 -35.99
N VAL A 43 2.49 14.82 -35.18
CA VAL A 43 1.54 15.92 -35.35
C VAL A 43 1.60 16.80 -34.11
N VAL A 44 1.92 18.07 -34.31
CA VAL A 44 1.95 19.10 -33.28
C VAL A 44 0.91 20.16 -33.62
N TYR A 45 -0.15 20.26 -32.81
CA TYR A 45 -1.15 21.32 -32.89
C TYR A 45 -0.98 22.31 -31.76
N GLN A 46 -0.99 23.61 -32.08
CA GLN A 46 -1.01 24.68 -31.09
C GLN A 46 -2.17 25.65 -31.39
N GLY A 47 -3.03 25.85 -30.41
CA GLY A 47 -4.08 26.86 -30.46
C GLY A 47 -3.47 28.27 -30.44
N PRO A 48 -3.95 29.21 -31.27
CA PRO A 48 -3.50 30.60 -31.21
C PRO A 48 -3.69 31.21 -29.80
N PRO A 49 -2.71 31.97 -29.28
CA PRO A 49 -2.90 32.70 -28.03
C PRO A 49 -3.94 33.81 -28.20
N GLY A 50 -4.60 34.16 -27.10
CA GLY A 50 -5.50 35.30 -27.03
C GLY A 50 -4.74 36.62 -27.17
N SER A 51 -5.37 37.60 -27.81
CA SER A 51 -4.88 38.98 -27.85
C SER A 51 -4.92 39.61 -26.46
N SER A 52 -3.84 40.34 -26.11
CA SER A 52 -3.85 41.16 -24.90
C SER A 52 -4.84 42.32 -25.06
N GLY A 53 -5.52 42.66 -23.97
CA GLY A 53 -6.36 43.84 -23.88
C GLY A 53 -5.53 45.10 -24.01
N LEU A 54 -6.09 46.10 -24.70
CA LEU A 54 -5.47 47.42 -24.82
C LEU A 54 -5.51 48.13 -23.46
N ALA A 55 -4.40 48.79 -23.11
CA ALA A 55 -4.41 49.74 -21.99
C ALA A 55 -5.39 50.86 -22.30
N GLY A 56 -6.35 51.11 -21.41
CA GLY A 56 -7.42 52.07 -21.64
C GLY A 56 -6.98 53.50 -21.33
N ALA A 57 -7.67 54.49 -21.92
CA ALA A 57 -7.67 55.88 -21.43
C ALA A 57 -8.57 56.05 -20.17
N THR A 58 -9.49 55.11 -19.97
CA THR A 58 -10.17 54.62 -18.74
C THR A 58 -10.72 53.20 -19.06
N PRO A 59 -11.24 52.40 -18.11
CA PRO A 59 -10.83 51.00 -17.81
C PRO A 59 -10.04 50.21 -18.88
N GLY A 60 -8.99 49.50 -18.46
CA GLY A 60 -8.26 48.59 -19.35
C GLY A 60 -9.18 47.55 -20.00
N ALA A 61 -9.00 47.30 -21.30
CA ALA A 61 -9.80 46.31 -22.01
C ALA A 61 -9.45 44.89 -21.53
N PRO A 62 -10.41 43.95 -21.48
CA PRO A 62 -10.10 42.55 -21.17
C PRO A 62 -9.21 41.91 -22.24
N GLY A 63 -8.36 40.98 -21.83
CA GLY A 63 -7.66 40.08 -22.76
C GLY A 63 -8.64 39.07 -23.34
N SER A 64 -8.44 38.68 -24.61
CA SER A 64 -9.27 37.63 -25.21
C SER A 64 -8.80 36.25 -24.77
N ALA A 65 -9.71 35.27 -24.78
CA ALA A 65 -9.36 33.88 -24.49
C ALA A 65 -8.41 33.32 -25.54
N GLY A 66 -7.55 32.38 -25.13
CA GLY A 66 -6.81 31.56 -26.07
C GLY A 66 -7.77 30.72 -26.92
N SER A 67 -7.43 30.52 -28.19
CA SER A 67 -8.19 29.63 -29.05
C SER A 67 -7.83 28.18 -28.74
N ALA A 68 -8.84 27.30 -28.72
CA ALA A 68 -8.59 25.86 -28.58
C ALA A 68 -7.78 25.39 -29.78
N ALA A 69 -6.82 24.50 -29.55
CA ALA A 69 -6.31 23.71 -30.66
C ALA A 69 -7.47 22.86 -31.22
N PRO A 70 -7.55 22.65 -32.54
CA PRO A 70 -8.51 21.72 -33.11
C PRO A 70 -8.40 20.38 -32.39
N PRO A 71 -9.52 19.76 -31.97
CA PRO A 71 -9.48 18.41 -31.44
C PRO A 71 -8.80 17.50 -32.48
N ALA A 72 -7.69 16.90 -32.10
CA ALA A 72 -6.93 16.04 -32.99
C ALA A 72 -7.31 14.59 -32.70
N THR A 73 -8.06 13.97 -33.61
CA THR A 73 -8.41 12.55 -33.55
C THR A 73 -7.79 11.87 -34.77
N TYR A 74 -6.83 10.97 -34.53
CA TYR A 74 -6.15 10.23 -35.59
C TYR A 74 -6.32 8.73 -35.42
N GLY A 75 -6.56 8.05 -36.54
CA GLY A 75 -6.47 6.60 -36.67
C GLY A 75 -5.32 6.26 -37.61
N LEU A 76 -4.28 5.60 -37.11
CA LEU A 76 -3.12 5.20 -37.90
C LEU A 76 -3.06 3.68 -38.04
N PHE A 77 -2.69 3.22 -39.23
CA PHE A 77 -2.31 1.85 -39.49
C PHE A 77 -0.85 1.88 -39.94
N GLY A 78 0.07 1.40 -39.09
CA GLY A 78 1.50 1.52 -39.39
C GLY A 78 2.38 0.76 -38.41
N ALA A 79 3.52 0.26 -38.91
CA ALA A 79 4.55 -0.42 -38.13
C ALA A 79 5.54 0.55 -37.45
N ASP A 80 5.28 1.86 -37.53
CA ASP A 80 6.27 2.83 -37.10
C ASP A 80 6.56 2.71 -35.60
N PRO A 81 7.84 2.70 -35.22
CA PRO A 81 8.24 2.62 -33.83
C PRO A 81 7.97 3.92 -33.06
N THR A 82 7.47 4.98 -33.71
CA THR A 82 7.20 6.29 -33.10
C THR A 82 5.96 6.95 -33.70
N ASN A 83 4.82 6.86 -33.01
CA ASN A 83 3.62 7.64 -33.34
C ASN A 83 3.40 8.70 -32.24
N LEU A 84 3.51 9.98 -32.58
CA LEU A 84 3.47 11.09 -31.63
C LEU A 84 2.36 12.11 -32.00
N LEU A 85 1.44 12.34 -31.07
CA LEU A 85 0.46 13.42 -31.14
C LEU A 85 0.65 14.38 -29.97
N VAL A 86 0.91 15.66 -30.27
CA VAL A 86 1.02 16.74 -29.29
C VAL A 86 -0.03 17.81 -29.59
N VAL A 87 -0.87 18.14 -28.61
CA VAL A 87 -1.88 19.21 -28.72
C VAL A 87 -1.71 20.20 -27.58
N GLN A 88 -1.53 21.48 -27.91
CA GLN A 88 -1.34 22.56 -26.96
C GLN A 88 -2.46 23.60 -27.10
N GLY A 89 -3.15 23.91 -26.00
CA GLY A 89 -4.14 24.98 -25.97
C GLY A 89 -3.49 26.36 -26.07
N GLY A 90 -4.15 27.31 -26.74
CA GLY A 90 -3.69 28.69 -26.77
C GLY A 90 -3.71 29.33 -25.39
N ALA A 91 -2.68 30.10 -25.04
CA ALA A 91 -2.67 30.87 -23.80
C ALA A 91 -3.70 32.01 -23.87
N GLY A 92 -4.27 32.39 -22.73
CA GLY A 92 -5.13 33.56 -22.62
C GLY A 92 -4.36 34.88 -22.76
N GLY A 93 -4.98 35.88 -23.39
CA GLY A 93 -4.42 37.22 -23.51
C GLY A 93 -4.37 37.94 -22.16
N LYS A 94 -3.38 38.81 -21.95
CA LYS A 94 -3.30 39.62 -20.72
C LYS A 94 -4.40 40.69 -20.73
N GLY A 95 -4.93 41.05 -19.57
CA GLY A 95 -5.78 42.23 -19.43
C GLY A 95 -5.01 43.53 -19.66
N GLY A 96 -5.68 44.53 -20.22
CA GLY A 96 -5.12 45.87 -20.40
C GLY A 96 -5.01 46.61 -19.06
N ASN A 97 -4.00 47.47 -18.92
CA ASN A 97 -3.87 48.30 -17.72
C ASN A 97 -4.94 49.41 -17.70
N GLY A 98 -5.39 49.76 -16.50
CA GLY A 98 -6.21 50.95 -16.29
C GLY A 98 -5.39 52.24 -16.41
N ALA A 99 -6.02 53.32 -16.88
CA ALA A 99 -5.38 54.63 -16.95
C ALA A 99 -5.12 55.22 -15.56
N ASN A 100 -4.03 55.96 -15.39
CA ASN A 100 -3.84 56.73 -14.17
C ASN A 100 -4.89 57.86 -14.09
N GLY A 101 -5.47 58.06 -12.91
CA GLY A 101 -6.34 59.18 -12.61
C GLY A 101 -5.53 60.47 -12.51
N MET A 102 -6.12 61.58 -12.94
CA MET A 102 -5.56 62.91 -12.63
C MET A 102 -5.58 63.16 -11.12
N THR A 103 -4.84 64.16 -10.64
CA THR A 103 -4.88 64.57 -9.22
C THR A 103 -6.33 64.76 -8.76
N GLY A 104 -6.74 64.02 -7.72
CA GLY A 104 -8.12 64.03 -7.20
C GLY A 104 -9.09 63.02 -7.86
N GLN A 105 -8.68 62.27 -8.89
CA GLN A 105 -9.50 61.25 -9.55
C GLN A 105 -9.01 59.84 -9.24
N THR A 106 -9.93 58.88 -9.12
CA THR A 106 -9.62 57.45 -9.05
C THR A 106 -9.00 56.96 -10.36
N GLY A 107 -8.00 56.09 -10.29
CA GLY A 107 -7.46 55.43 -11.47
C GLY A 107 -8.49 54.56 -12.19
N GLY A 108 -8.30 54.33 -13.48
CA GLY A 108 -9.11 53.40 -14.27
C GLY A 108 -8.96 51.96 -13.79
N ALA A 109 -10.01 51.17 -13.93
CA ALA A 109 -9.99 49.75 -13.59
C ALA A 109 -9.06 48.96 -14.52
N ALA A 110 -8.51 47.85 -14.01
CA ALA A 110 -7.79 46.87 -14.81
C ALA A 110 -8.72 46.09 -15.75
N GLY A 111 -8.19 45.63 -16.88
CA GLY A 111 -8.84 44.62 -17.71
C GLY A 111 -8.63 43.22 -17.16
N ALA A 112 -9.63 42.35 -17.29
CA ALA A 112 -9.51 40.93 -16.92
C ALA A 112 -8.56 40.19 -17.86
N GLY A 113 -7.89 39.16 -17.35
CA GLY A 113 -7.11 38.23 -18.18
C GLY A 113 -8.03 37.27 -18.95
N GLY A 114 -7.65 36.93 -20.18
CA GLY A 114 -8.36 35.94 -20.99
C GLY A 114 -8.11 34.52 -20.47
N ALA A 115 -9.09 33.63 -20.60
CA ALA A 115 -8.92 32.22 -20.21
C ALA A 115 -7.95 31.48 -21.15
N GLY A 116 -7.21 30.51 -20.61
CA GLY A 116 -6.43 29.55 -21.38
C GLY A 116 -7.32 28.53 -22.08
N ALA A 117 -6.93 28.13 -23.29
CA ALA A 117 -7.74 27.23 -24.09
C ALA A 117 -7.57 25.76 -23.68
N ARG A 118 -8.61 24.96 -23.90
CA ARG A 118 -8.55 23.51 -23.70
C ARG A 118 -7.69 22.83 -24.77
N ALA A 119 -7.00 21.75 -24.40
CA ALA A 119 -6.31 20.86 -25.31
C ALA A 119 -6.93 19.45 -25.26
N SER A 120 -7.18 18.86 -26.43
CA SER A 120 -7.75 17.52 -26.57
C SER A 120 -7.00 16.74 -27.65
N ALA A 121 -6.30 15.69 -27.24
CA ALA A 121 -5.52 14.81 -28.11
C ALA A 121 -6.08 13.38 -28.01
N GLN A 122 -6.44 12.79 -29.16
CA GLN A 122 -6.90 11.42 -29.28
C GLN A 122 -6.13 10.72 -30.40
N LEU A 123 -5.41 9.65 -30.09
CA LEU A 123 -4.68 8.88 -31.09
C LEU A 123 -4.96 7.39 -30.91
N SER A 124 -5.44 6.77 -31.99
CA SER A 124 -5.64 5.34 -32.11
C SER A 124 -4.62 4.79 -33.11
N VAL A 125 -3.76 3.88 -32.68
CA VAL A 125 -2.76 3.23 -33.53
C VAL A 125 -3.08 1.75 -33.61
N THR A 126 -3.26 1.26 -34.84
CA THR A 126 -3.28 -0.17 -35.13
C THR A 126 -1.92 -0.58 -35.66
N ALA A 127 -1.12 -1.18 -34.77
CA ALA A 127 0.21 -1.66 -35.06
C ALA A 127 0.17 -3.11 -35.57
N PRO A 128 0.98 -3.46 -36.59
CA PRO A 128 1.24 -4.84 -36.97
C PRO A 128 2.08 -5.58 -35.92
N ALA A 129 2.25 -6.88 -36.15
CA ALA A 129 2.95 -7.84 -35.29
C ALA A 129 4.35 -7.47 -34.80
N THR A 130 5.03 -6.60 -35.53
CA THR A 130 6.43 -6.25 -35.32
C THR A 130 6.64 -5.27 -34.18
N GLY A 131 5.56 -4.88 -33.48
CA GLY A 131 5.57 -3.90 -32.40
C GLY A 131 5.06 -2.54 -32.88
N GLY A 132 4.74 -1.68 -31.93
CA GLY A 132 4.32 -0.32 -32.18
C GLY A 132 4.42 0.50 -30.91
N SER A 133 4.71 1.78 -31.07
CA SER A 133 4.63 2.73 -29.97
C SER A 133 3.58 3.81 -30.24
N LEU A 134 3.03 4.33 -29.16
CA LEU A 134 2.07 5.42 -29.17
C LEU A 134 2.44 6.43 -28.09
N ALA A 135 2.54 7.70 -28.43
CA ALA A 135 2.70 8.81 -27.48
C ALA A 135 1.66 9.90 -27.75
N VAL A 136 0.87 10.23 -26.73
CA VAL A 136 -0.16 11.29 -26.80
C VAL A 136 0.07 12.30 -25.69
N THR A 137 0.26 13.56 -26.05
CA THR A 137 0.44 14.66 -25.10
C THR A 137 -0.60 15.75 -25.33
N ALA A 138 -1.29 16.17 -24.27
CA ALA A 138 -2.17 17.33 -24.26
C ALA A 138 -1.75 18.31 -23.17
N ASP A 139 -1.48 19.57 -23.55
CA ASP A 139 -1.14 20.64 -22.62
C ASP A 139 -2.20 21.76 -22.71
N GLY A 140 -2.92 22.02 -21.63
CA GLY A 140 -3.89 23.11 -21.56
C GLY A 140 -3.20 24.47 -21.60
N GLY A 141 -3.84 25.46 -22.25
CA GLY A 141 -3.30 26.81 -22.33
C GLY A 141 -3.26 27.50 -20.97
N ALA A 142 -2.24 28.30 -20.68
CA ALA A 142 -2.21 29.11 -19.46
C ALA A 142 -3.28 30.22 -19.50
N GLY A 143 -3.82 30.57 -18.35
CA GLY A 143 -4.66 31.76 -18.20
C GLY A 143 -3.87 33.05 -18.34
N GLY A 144 -4.48 34.07 -18.94
CA GLY A 144 -3.91 35.41 -19.05
C GLY A 144 -3.93 36.13 -17.70
N ASN A 145 -2.90 36.93 -17.40
CA ASN A 145 -2.91 37.76 -16.19
C ASN A 145 -3.88 38.94 -16.35
N ALA A 146 -4.48 39.40 -15.27
CA ALA A 146 -5.16 40.69 -15.24
C ALA A 146 -4.20 41.85 -15.55
N GLY A 147 -4.75 42.95 -16.06
CA GLY A 147 -4.02 44.21 -16.16
C GLY A 147 -3.76 44.83 -14.79
N GLN A 148 -2.92 45.86 -14.73
CA GLN A 148 -2.73 46.64 -13.51
C GLN A 148 -3.80 47.73 -13.42
N PRO A 149 -4.44 47.93 -12.26
CA PRO A 149 -5.31 49.09 -12.08
C PRO A 149 -4.47 50.37 -12.13
N GLY A 150 -5.05 51.45 -12.66
CA GLY A 150 -4.36 52.74 -12.74
C GLY A 150 -4.19 53.37 -11.35
N SER A 151 -3.13 54.15 -11.16
CA SER A 151 -2.93 54.92 -9.93
C SER A 151 -3.71 56.23 -9.96
N GLY A 152 -4.21 56.72 -8.83
CA GLY A 152 -4.97 57.97 -8.73
C GLY A 152 -5.16 58.40 -7.27
N ALA A 153 -6.07 59.35 -7.01
CA ALA A 153 -6.50 59.68 -5.64
C ALA A 153 -7.02 58.46 -4.87
N ALA A 154 -7.57 57.49 -5.61
CA ALA A 154 -7.67 56.09 -5.21
C ALA A 154 -7.20 55.20 -6.38
N THR A 155 -6.64 54.03 -6.08
CA THR A 155 -6.29 53.03 -7.09
C THR A 155 -7.56 52.52 -7.78
N GLY A 156 -7.49 52.30 -9.10
CA GLY A 156 -8.61 51.73 -9.84
C GLY A 156 -8.99 50.33 -9.37
N ALA A 157 -10.20 49.89 -9.71
CA ALA A 157 -10.63 48.53 -9.39
C ALA A 157 -9.72 47.49 -10.09
N GLY A 158 -9.32 46.47 -9.35
CA GLY A 158 -8.59 45.33 -9.89
C GLY A 158 -9.45 44.42 -10.77
N ALA A 159 -8.82 43.44 -11.41
CA ALA A 159 -9.49 42.47 -12.26
C ALA A 159 -8.96 41.04 -12.03
N ALA A 160 -9.78 40.04 -12.36
CA ALA A 160 -9.42 38.64 -12.28
C ALA A 160 -8.46 38.26 -13.40
N GLY A 161 -7.54 37.34 -13.11
CA GLY A 161 -6.84 36.62 -14.17
C GLY A 161 -7.78 35.61 -14.85
N GLY A 162 -7.36 35.11 -16.02
CA GLY A 162 -8.09 34.06 -16.71
C GLY A 162 -7.78 32.69 -16.12
N ALA A 163 -8.74 31.76 -16.13
CA ALA A 163 -8.51 30.38 -15.70
C ALA A 163 -7.54 29.65 -16.65
N GLY A 164 -6.85 28.63 -16.13
CA GLY A 164 -6.06 27.70 -16.93
C GLY A 164 -6.95 26.79 -17.79
N GLY A 165 -6.47 26.44 -18.98
CA GLY A 165 -7.12 25.50 -19.88
C GLY A 165 -7.00 24.06 -19.41
N ALA A 166 -8.05 23.26 -19.57
CA ALA A 166 -8.00 21.83 -19.28
C ALA A 166 -7.23 21.05 -20.36
N ALA A 167 -6.66 19.91 -19.99
CA ALA A 167 -6.00 18.98 -20.90
C ALA A 167 -6.63 17.59 -20.88
N PHE A 168 -6.86 17.04 -22.06
CA PHE A 168 -7.34 15.68 -22.27
C PHE A 168 -6.43 14.94 -23.26
N ALA A 169 -5.80 13.86 -22.82
CA ALA A 169 -5.01 12.97 -23.66
C ALA A 169 -5.60 11.56 -23.63
N SER A 170 -5.90 11.00 -24.80
CA SER A 170 -6.36 9.62 -24.92
C SER A 170 -5.61 8.85 -26.00
N GLY A 171 -5.09 7.69 -25.60
CA GLY A 171 -4.41 6.76 -26.49
C GLY A 171 -5.13 5.42 -26.57
N VAL A 172 -5.28 4.89 -27.79
CA VAL A 172 -5.71 3.50 -28.03
C VAL A 172 -4.65 2.81 -28.88
N LEU A 173 -4.00 1.77 -28.35
CA LEU A 173 -2.98 1.01 -29.09
C LEU A 173 -3.45 -0.42 -29.34
N ILE A 174 -3.77 -0.75 -30.59
CA ILE A 174 -4.22 -2.07 -31.04
C ILE A 174 -3.03 -2.79 -31.67
N SER A 175 -2.51 -3.84 -31.04
CA SER A 175 -1.44 -4.66 -31.61
C SER A 175 -1.98 -6.01 -32.09
N HIS A 176 -1.70 -6.34 -33.35
CA HIS A 176 -2.06 -7.62 -33.96
C HIS A 176 -0.97 -8.65 -33.74
N ALA A 177 -1.31 -9.90 -33.38
CA ALA A 177 -0.35 -10.99 -33.41
C ALA A 177 -0.02 -11.33 -34.88
N GLY A 178 1.26 -11.29 -35.24
CA GLY A 178 1.73 -12.06 -36.38
C GLY A 178 1.85 -13.48 -35.89
N SER A 179 1.27 -14.44 -36.60
CA SER A 179 1.69 -15.84 -36.42
C SER A 179 3.19 -15.86 -36.65
N ASN A 180 3.98 -16.16 -35.62
CA ASN A 180 5.38 -16.54 -35.79
C ASN A 180 5.39 -17.73 -36.74
N GLY A 181 5.55 -17.48 -38.03
CA GLY A 181 6.16 -18.47 -38.90
C GLY A 181 7.60 -18.57 -38.46
N ASP A 182 8.11 -19.77 -38.24
CA ASP A 182 9.51 -20.09 -37.92
C ASP A 182 10.47 -19.76 -39.10
N GLY A 183 10.22 -18.64 -39.78
CA GLY A 183 10.97 -18.15 -40.92
C GLY A 183 12.27 -17.53 -40.47
N ASN A 184 13.34 -18.31 -40.57
CA ASN A 184 14.73 -17.90 -40.46
C ASN A 184 15.06 -16.84 -41.54
N GLY A 185 14.76 -15.57 -41.28
CA GLY A 185 14.95 -14.45 -42.21
C GLY A 185 15.86 -13.38 -41.61
N GLY A 186 17.12 -13.37 -42.03
CA GLY A 186 18.11 -12.37 -41.62
C GLY A 186 17.78 -10.98 -42.16
N GLY A 187 17.49 -10.02 -41.27
CA GLY A 187 17.32 -8.61 -41.59
C GLY A 187 17.99 -7.72 -40.55
N SER A 188 18.91 -6.86 -40.97
CA SER A 188 19.61 -5.85 -40.14
C SER A 188 18.72 -4.64 -39.87
N GLY A 189 18.73 -4.12 -38.63
CA GLY A 189 17.95 -2.95 -38.23
C GLY A 189 18.61 -2.28 -37.04
N SER A 190 18.77 -0.97 -37.12
CA SER A 190 19.49 -0.05 -36.23
C SER A 190 18.67 0.34 -35.00
N GLY A 191 19.31 0.36 -33.83
CA GLY A 191 18.66 0.65 -32.54
C GLY A 191 18.42 2.13 -32.28
N GLY A 192 17.30 2.45 -31.63
CA GLY A 192 17.00 3.75 -31.04
C GLY A 192 17.41 3.78 -29.58
N SER A 193 18.16 4.81 -29.19
CA SER A 193 18.45 5.20 -27.82
C SER A 193 17.79 6.55 -27.59
N ASP A 194 16.94 6.69 -26.57
CA ASP A 194 16.88 7.89 -25.71
C ASP A 194 15.89 7.72 -24.55
N GLY A 195 16.31 8.24 -23.39
CA GLY A 195 15.55 8.24 -22.15
C GLY A 195 16.35 8.81 -20.97
N SER A 196 16.94 9.99 -21.10
CA SER A 196 17.51 10.73 -19.95
C SER A 196 16.40 11.47 -19.20
N GLY A 197 15.75 10.78 -18.27
CA GLY A 197 14.96 11.42 -17.21
C GLY A 197 15.85 11.74 -16.03
N ASN A 198 15.99 13.01 -15.65
CA ASN A 198 16.59 13.40 -14.38
C ASN A 198 15.60 13.10 -13.25
N GLY A 199 15.48 11.83 -12.89
CA GLY A 199 14.79 11.38 -11.69
C GLY A 199 15.81 11.25 -10.57
N ASN A 200 15.68 12.06 -9.52
CA ASN A 200 16.33 11.77 -8.25
C ASN A 200 15.63 10.53 -7.65
N SER A 201 16.10 9.35 -8.04
CA SER A 201 15.64 8.08 -7.46
C SER A 201 16.49 7.78 -6.23
N ASP A 202 15.98 8.14 -5.07
CA ASP A 202 16.51 7.63 -3.81
C ASP A 202 16.01 6.18 -3.66
N VAL A 203 16.85 5.22 -4.03
CA VAL A 203 16.58 3.78 -3.88
C VAL A 203 17.27 3.33 -2.60
N ILE A 204 16.50 3.25 -1.51
CA ILE A 204 16.96 2.58 -0.28
C ILE A 204 16.89 1.07 -0.53
N GLY A 205 18.00 0.50 -0.99
CA GLY A 205 18.21 -0.94 -1.08
C GLY A 205 18.97 -1.45 0.14
N SER A 206 18.28 -2.15 1.05
CA SER A 206 18.91 -2.92 2.12
C SER A 206 19.41 -4.27 1.56
N GLY A 207 20.68 -4.30 1.16
CA GLY A 207 21.38 -5.52 0.74
C GLY A 207 22.49 -5.88 1.73
N GLY A 208 22.33 -7.04 2.38
CA GLY A 208 23.30 -7.63 3.32
C GLY A 208 24.67 -7.89 2.70
N GLY A 209 25.68 -7.89 3.58
CA GLY A 209 27.09 -7.79 3.24
C GLY A 209 27.67 -8.94 2.40
N GLY A 210 28.57 -8.55 1.51
CA GLY A 210 29.53 -9.41 0.82
C GLY A 210 30.70 -8.55 0.36
N ARG A 211 31.83 -8.65 1.07
CA ARG A 211 33.07 -7.91 0.80
C ARG A 211 33.65 -8.32 -0.57
N ASN A 212 33.95 -7.34 -1.42
CA ASN A 212 35.17 -7.34 -2.23
C ASN A 212 35.51 -5.93 -2.69
N GLY A 213 36.74 -5.51 -2.40
CA GLY A 213 37.24 -4.16 -2.60
C GLY A 213 37.58 -3.85 -4.06
N GLY A 214 37.27 -2.63 -4.46
CA GLY A 214 37.74 -1.99 -5.68
C GLY A 214 37.74 -0.49 -5.46
N ASN A 215 38.94 0.07 -5.33
CA ASN A 215 39.21 1.48 -5.05
C ASN A 215 38.92 2.33 -6.31
N GLY A 216 38.00 3.29 -6.22
CA GLY A 216 37.66 4.22 -7.29
C GLY A 216 37.28 5.58 -6.71
N SER A 217 38.19 6.54 -6.86
CA SER A 217 38.14 7.91 -6.32
C SER A 217 36.90 8.70 -6.76
N SER A 218 36.09 9.15 -5.80
CA SER A 218 34.94 10.03 -6.00
C SER A 218 35.38 11.49 -6.22
N GLY A 219 35.03 12.03 -7.39
CA GLY A 219 35.09 13.46 -7.70
C GLY A 219 34.04 14.25 -6.90
N ARG A 220 34.47 15.38 -6.34
CA ARG A 220 33.66 16.33 -5.58
C ARG A 220 32.69 17.08 -6.50
N GLY A 221 31.40 17.02 -6.19
CA GLY A 221 30.37 17.94 -6.70
C GLY A 221 29.83 18.80 -5.55
N SER A 222 30.20 20.07 -5.51
CA SER A 222 29.53 21.16 -4.77
C SER A 222 28.04 21.20 -5.14
N GLY A 223 27.07 21.27 -4.24
CA GLY A 223 26.96 22.13 -3.05
C GLY A 223 25.91 23.21 -3.33
N GLY A 224 24.62 22.84 -3.31
CA GLY A 224 23.49 23.76 -3.50
C GLY A 224 23.21 24.59 -2.24
N HIS A 225 23.05 25.90 -2.41
CA HIS A 225 22.83 26.89 -1.37
C HIS A 225 21.46 26.74 -0.68
N GLY A 226 21.46 26.24 0.55
CA GLY A 226 20.39 26.49 1.53
C GLY A 226 20.83 27.61 2.47
N GLY A 227 20.21 28.78 2.36
CA GLY A 227 20.39 29.88 3.31
C GLY A 227 19.61 29.60 4.59
N SER A 228 20.24 28.95 5.58
CA SER A 228 19.74 28.94 6.95
C SER A 228 20.23 30.21 7.66
N HIS A 229 19.29 31.03 8.11
CA HIS A 229 19.55 32.01 9.16
C HIS A 229 19.98 31.27 10.44
N VAL A 230 21.25 31.41 10.81
CA VAL A 230 21.73 31.14 12.16
C VAL A 230 22.28 32.44 12.72
N SER A 231 21.71 32.83 13.85
CA SER A 231 22.12 33.91 14.72
C SER A 231 23.58 33.77 15.17
N SER A 232 24.38 34.82 15.00
CA SER A 232 25.61 35.01 15.77
C SER A 232 25.64 36.43 16.35
N SER A 233 25.78 36.45 17.67
CA SER A 233 25.98 37.59 18.56
C SER A 233 27.25 38.40 18.26
N ALA A 234 27.13 39.72 18.47
CA ALA A 234 28.13 40.70 18.91
C ALA A 234 29.59 40.60 18.43
N GLY A 235 30.04 41.64 17.73
CA GLY A 235 31.45 41.93 17.49
C GLY A 235 31.63 43.23 16.70
N SER A 236 31.85 44.32 17.41
CA SER A 236 32.14 45.66 16.89
C SER A 236 33.36 45.69 15.96
N GLY A 237 33.22 46.28 14.77
CA GLY A 237 34.34 46.55 13.88
C GLY A 237 33.98 47.58 12.80
N LYS A 238 34.39 48.83 13.02
CA LYS A 238 34.33 49.93 12.06
C LYS A 238 35.26 49.63 10.87
N GLY A 239 34.77 49.80 9.65
CA GLY A 239 35.57 49.74 8.43
C GLY A 239 34.80 50.31 7.23
N SER A 240 35.06 51.58 6.94
CA SER A 240 34.47 52.40 5.88
C SER A 240 35.24 52.30 4.57
N SER A 241 34.54 52.11 3.43
CA SER A 241 34.93 52.52 2.06
C SER A 241 33.66 52.45 1.17
N SER A 242 32.96 53.54 0.84
CA SER A 242 33.03 54.34 -0.42
C SER A 242 33.12 53.49 -1.71
N SER A 243 32.40 53.67 -2.81
CA SER A 243 31.35 54.60 -3.25
C SER A 243 31.00 54.25 -4.71
N ASN A 244 29.76 54.51 -5.12
CA ASN A 244 29.33 54.98 -6.45
C ASN A 244 29.32 54.01 -7.66
N ALA A 245 28.12 53.74 -8.21
CA ALA A 245 27.77 54.01 -9.61
C ALA A 245 26.33 53.57 -9.95
N SER A 246 25.59 54.50 -10.52
CA SER A 246 24.30 54.36 -11.19
C SER A 246 24.34 53.38 -12.38
N GLY A 247 23.27 52.60 -12.58
CA GLY A 247 23.03 51.87 -13.81
C GLY A 247 21.58 51.44 -13.97
N LYS A 248 20.79 52.23 -14.71
CA LYS A 248 19.54 51.77 -15.32
C LYS A 248 19.88 50.63 -16.29
N GLY A 249 19.26 49.47 -16.13
CA GLY A 249 19.44 48.33 -17.03
C GLY A 249 18.15 47.52 -17.11
N SER A 250 17.48 47.64 -18.25
CA SER A 250 16.31 46.89 -18.70
C SER A 250 16.63 45.39 -18.75
N SER A 251 15.90 44.55 -18.00
CA SER A 251 15.99 43.10 -18.15
C SER A 251 15.00 42.61 -19.21
N SER A 252 15.49 42.54 -20.44
CA SER A 252 14.95 41.65 -21.48
C SER A 252 15.15 40.20 -21.04
N SER A 253 14.06 39.43 -20.98
CA SER A 253 14.06 38.00 -20.67
C SER A 253 14.15 37.18 -21.95
N ASP A 254 15.37 36.90 -22.42
CA ASP A 254 15.65 35.83 -23.38
C ASP A 254 16.30 34.64 -22.65
N ARG A 255 15.51 33.59 -22.41
CA ARG A 255 16.02 32.26 -22.04
C ARG A 255 15.82 31.32 -23.24
N SER A 256 16.74 31.33 -24.18
CA SER A 256 16.95 30.18 -25.08
C SER A 256 18.02 29.28 -24.45
N GLY A 257 17.58 28.16 -23.85
CA GLY A 257 18.50 27.08 -23.48
C GLY A 257 18.82 26.25 -24.72
N LYS A 258 20.02 26.41 -25.29
CA LYS A 258 20.54 25.51 -26.32
C LYS A 258 21.01 24.21 -25.65
N GLY A 259 20.43 23.09 -26.07
CA GLY A 259 20.85 21.73 -25.67
C GLY A 259 22.21 21.37 -26.27
N GLY A 260 23.02 20.66 -25.48
CA GLY A 260 24.36 20.18 -25.86
C GLY A 260 24.33 18.88 -26.66
N SER A 261 25.32 18.76 -27.54
CA SER A 261 25.49 17.73 -28.57
C SER A 261 26.09 16.40 -28.06
N TYR A 262 25.46 15.30 -28.50
CA TYR A 262 25.95 13.95 -28.86
C TYR A 262 27.26 13.40 -28.27
N GLY A 263 27.12 12.31 -27.50
CA GLY A 263 28.16 11.27 -27.32
C GLY A 263 27.58 9.89 -27.71
N SER A 264 28.11 9.29 -28.77
CA SER A 264 27.66 7.98 -29.30
C SER A 264 28.44 6.82 -28.67
N GLY A 265 27.74 5.89 -28.03
CA GLY A 265 28.27 4.59 -27.64
C GLY A 265 27.44 3.46 -28.25
N SER A 266 28.02 2.70 -29.19
CA SER A 266 27.36 1.57 -29.85
C SER A 266 27.59 0.27 -29.07
N GLY A 267 26.56 -0.22 -28.37
CA GLY A 267 26.51 -1.57 -27.81
C GLY A 267 25.53 -2.43 -28.61
N ALA A 268 26.04 -3.39 -29.38
CA ALA A 268 25.21 -4.34 -30.11
C ALA A 268 24.62 -5.40 -29.14
N SER A 269 23.31 -5.37 -28.93
CA SER A 269 22.56 -6.41 -28.21
C SER A 269 21.91 -7.36 -29.23
N GLY A 270 22.24 -8.65 -29.10
CA GLY A 270 21.83 -9.73 -29.99
C GLY A 270 20.31 -9.95 -30.04
N LYS A 271 19.83 -10.18 -31.26
CA LYS A 271 18.42 -10.30 -31.62
C LYS A 271 17.82 -11.62 -31.16
N ASN A 272 16.93 -11.52 -30.17
CA ASN A 272 15.75 -12.38 -29.96
C ASN A 272 14.63 -11.50 -29.36
N GLY A 273 14.48 -10.27 -29.89
CA GLY A 273 13.58 -9.27 -29.32
C GLY A 273 12.14 -9.59 -29.67
N ALA A 274 11.40 -10.18 -28.73
CA ALA A 274 9.94 -10.14 -28.76
C ALA A 274 9.54 -8.66 -28.86
N ALA A 275 8.83 -8.30 -29.92
CA ALA A 275 8.40 -6.93 -30.15
C ALA A 275 7.63 -6.40 -28.93
N VAL A 276 8.12 -5.30 -28.34
CA VAL A 276 7.47 -4.64 -27.20
C VAL A 276 6.47 -3.63 -27.75
N VAL A 277 5.26 -3.64 -27.20
CA VAL A 277 4.22 -2.66 -27.47
C VAL A 277 4.28 -1.60 -26.37
N ASP A 278 4.50 -0.33 -26.70
CA ASP A 278 4.66 0.76 -25.72
C ASP A 278 3.64 1.88 -25.94
N GLY A 279 2.88 2.23 -24.91
CA GLY A 279 1.89 3.30 -24.96
C GLY A 279 2.15 4.34 -23.88
N VAL A 280 2.12 5.61 -24.25
CA VAL A 280 2.23 6.75 -23.35
C VAL A 280 1.10 7.74 -23.61
N ALA A 281 0.36 8.11 -22.57
CA ALA A 281 -0.58 9.23 -22.58
C ALA A 281 -0.22 10.22 -21.47
N GLN A 282 -0.21 11.50 -21.79
CA GLN A 282 0.15 12.58 -20.86
C GLN A 282 -0.80 13.77 -21.02
N ALA A 283 -1.40 14.21 -19.92
CA ALA A 283 -2.21 15.43 -19.86
C ALA A 283 -1.66 16.40 -18.81
N ARG A 284 -1.51 17.68 -19.15
CA ARG A 284 -1.12 18.74 -18.21
C ARG A 284 -2.08 19.92 -18.27
N GLY A 285 -2.73 20.24 -17.16
CA GLY A 285 -3.60 21.39 -17.06
C GLY A 285 -2.82 22.71 -17.10
N GLY A 286 -3.41 23.73 -17.72
CA GLY A 286 -2.83 25.07 -17.78
C GLY A 286 -2.83 25.76 -16.42
N GLN A 287 -1.86 26.63 -16.16
CA GLN A 287 -1.84 27.43 -14.93
C GLN A 287 -2.92 28.53 -14.97
N GLY A 288 -3.50 28.87 -13.82
CA GLY A 288 -4.35 30.05 -13.69
C GLY A 288 -3.55 31.34 -13.87
N GLY A 289 -4.19 32.38 -14.41
CA GLY A 289 -3.65 33.72 -14.53
C GLY A 289 -3.77 34.52 -13.22
N ARG A 290 -2.77 35.35 -12.92
CA ARG A 290 -2.75 36.19 -11.71
C ARG A 290 -3.82 37.27 -11.76
N SER A 291 -4.52 37.48 -10.66
CA SER A 291 -5.41 38.63 -10.47
C SER A 291 -4.63 39.87 -10.00
N THR A 292 -5.26 41.03 -10.09
CA THR A 292 -4.81 42.30 -9.49
C THR A 292 -5.94 42.90 -8.66
N GLY A 293 -5.60 43.60 -7.56
CA GLY A 293 -6.57 44.20 -6.64
C GLY A 293 -7.43 43.17 -5.87
N VAL A 294 -8.63 43.57 -5.43
CA VAL A 294 -9.57 42.82 -4.54
C VAL A 294 -10.27 41.65 -5.27
N GLN A 295 -9.59 40.94 -6.18
CA GLN A 295 -10.16 39.80 -6.90
C GLN A 295 -9.42 38.48 -6.68
N ASN A 296 -10.18 37.38 -6.72
CA ASN A 296 -9.66 36.03 -6.56
C ASN A 296 -8.67 35.65 -7.67
N GLY A 297 -7.67 34.85 -7.31
CA GLY A 297 -6.79 34.20 -8.26
C GLY A 297 -7.56 33.20 -9.12
N ALA A 298 -7.16 33.05 -10.38
CA ALA A 298 -7.84 32.14 -11.28
C ALA A 298 -7.45 30.68 -11.04
N ASP A 299 -8.40 29.76 -11.25
CA ASP A 299 -8.17 28.33 -11.08
C ASP A 299 -7.19 27.75 -12.12
N GLY A 300 -6.46 26.71 -11.73
CA GLY A 300 -5.69 25.88 -12.63
C GLY A 300 -6.57 24.92 -13.42
N GLY A 301 -6.15 24.57 -14.64
CA GLY A 301 -6.86 23.65 -15.51
C GLY A 301 -6.75 22.19 -15.02
N ALA A 302 -7.81 21.41 -15.22
CA ALA A 302 -7.79 19.97 -14.93
C ALA A 302 -6.99 19.18 -15.98
N ALA A 303 -6.50 18.00 -15.61
CA ALA A 303 -5.81 17.07 -16.51
C ALA A 303 -6.44 15.67 -16.48
N LEU A 304 -6.77 15.13 -17.65
CA LEU A 304 -7.30 13.78 -17.83
C LEU A 304 -6.46 13.01 -18.85
N SER A 305 -5.83 11.92 -18.40
CA SER A 305 -5.07 11.01 -19.24
C SER A 305 -5.70 9.62 -19.25
N ASN A 306 -5.99 9.08 -20.43
CA ASN A 306 -6.59 7.75 -20.58
C ASN A 306 -5.84 6.93 -21.64
N LEU A 307 -5.27 5.79 -21.24
CA LEU A 307 -4.56 4.90 -22.15
C LEU A 307 -5.18 3.50 -22.15
N THR A 308 -5.64 3.03 -23.30
CA THR A 308 -6.14 1.67 -23.47
C THR A 308 -5.29 0.92 -24.48
N MET A 309 -4.76 -0.23 -24.10
CA MET A 309 -4.06 -1.12 -25.04
C MET A 309 -4.92 -2.34 -25.36
N ILE A 310 -5.06 -2.68 -26.63
CA ILE A 310 -5.70 -3.90 -27.10
C ILE A 310 -4.61 -4.76 -27.73
N ALA A 311 -4.13 -5.75 -26.99
CA ALA A 311 -3.20 -6.73 -27.52
C ALA A 311 -3.93 -8.02 -27.91
N THR A 312 -3.59 -8.56 -29.07
CA THR A 312 -4.10 -9.86 -29.55
C THR A 312 -3.00 -10.94 -29.64
N GLY A 313 -1.73 -10.57 -29.39
CA GLY A 313 -0.56 -11.46 -29.50
C GLY A 313 0.17 -11.75 -28.19
N ARG A 314 1.29 -12.49 -28.31
CA ARG A 314 2.15 -12.95 -27.20
C ARG A 314 3.31 -12.02 -26.85
N SER A 315 3.26 -10.79 -27.35
CA SER A 315 4.27 -9.77 -27.10
C SER A 315 4.28 -9.29 -25.65
N ALA A 316 5.40 -8.70 -25.25
CA ALA A 316 5.46 -7.92 -24.03
C ALA A 316 4.81 -6.55 -24.27
N ALA A 317 4.19 -5.99 -23.25
CA ALA A 317 3.53 -4.71 -23.35
C ALA A 317 3.87 -3.81 -22.16
N GLN A 318 3.99 -2.51 -22.47
CA GLN A 318 4.20 -1.45 -21.51
C GLN A 318 3.19 -0.32 -21.76
N VAL A 319 2.58 0.17 -20.69
CA VAL A 319 1.67 1.33 -20.77
C VAL A 319 1.99 2.33 -19.66
N ARG A 320 1.94 3.62 -20.00
CA ARG A 320 2.17 4.73 -19.07
C ARG A 320 1.10 5.82 -19.25
N SER A 321 0.39 6.17 -18.19
CA SER A 321 -0.59 7.26 -18.20
C SER A 321 -0.21 8.30 -17.14
N LEU A 322 -0.10 9.57 -17.53
CA LEU A 322 0.28 10.67 -16.66
C LEU A 322 -0.73 11.81 -16.73
N ALA A 323 -1.24 12.27 -15.59
CA ALA A 323 -2.05 13.48 -15.49
C ALA A 323 -1.47 14.43 -14.46
N THR A 324 -1.30 15.70 -14.81
CA THR A 324 -0.85 16.76 -13.88
C THR A 324 -1.78 17.96 -13.96
N GLY A 325 -2.49 18.25 -12.87
CA GLY A 325 -3.36 19.41 -12.77
C GLY A 325 -2.57 20.72 -12.80
N GLY A 326 -3.18 21.76 -13.36
CA GLY A 326 -2.59 23.10 -13.42
C GLY A 326 -2.57 23.77 -12.04
N ARG A 327 -1.55 24.58 -11.76
CA ARG A 327 -1.49 25.38 -10.54
C ARG A 327 -2.54 26.51 -10.57
N GLY A 328 -3.22 26.73 -9.44
CA GLY A 328 -4.07 27.90 -9.23
C GLY A 328 -3.25 29.18 -9.06
N ALA A 329 -3.77 30.31 -9.53
CA ALA A 329 -3.05 31.57 -9.52
C ALA A 329 -3.07 32.23 -8.14
N ASP A 330 -2.01 32.95 -7.83
CA ASP A 330 -1.94 33.75 -6.61
C ASP A 330 -2.87 34.97 -6.70
N ALA A 331 -3.45 35.36 -5.58
CA ALA A 331 -4.27 36.56 -5.42
C ALA A 331 -3.50 37.62 -4.62
N THR A 332 -3.36 38.83 -5.17
CA THR A 332 -2.44 39.85 -4.64
C THR A 332 -3.14 41.07 -4.01
N GLY A 333 -4.44 41.01 -3.73
CA GLY A 333 -5.15 42.13 -3.10
C GLY A 333 -6.06 41.71 -1.94
N ASP A 334 -6.71 42.70 -1.33
CA ASP A 334 -7.41 42.54 -0.05
C ASP A 334 -8.67 41.68 -0.17
N GLY A 335 -8.94 40.84 0.84
CA GLY A 335 -10.16 40.02 0.89
C GLY A 335 -10.27 38.96 -0.21
N THR A 336 -9.15 38.55 -0.83
CA THR A 336 -9.14 37.67 -1.99
C THR A 336 -8.85 36.21 -1.63
N MET A 337 -9.32 35.31 -2.51
CA MET A 337 -9.02 33.89 -2.48
C MET A 337 -8.01 33.54 -3.58
N GLY A 338 -6.94 32.81 -3.25
CA GLY A 338 -6.05 32.21 -4.24
C GLY A 338 -6.79 31.17 -5.08
N GLY A 339 -6.42 31.03 -6.35
CA GLY A 339 -7.09 30.11 -7.27
C GLY A 339 -6.95 28.66 -6.84
N ARG A 340 -7.94 27.82 -7.10
CA ARG A 340 -7.87 26.39 -6.83
C ARG A 340 -6.88 25.72 -7.80
N GLY A 341 -6.14 24.72 -7.31
CA GLY A 341 -5.37 23.83 -8.17
C GLY A 341 -6.25 22.90 -8.99
N GLY A 342 -5.87 22.64 -10.25
CA GLY A 342 -6.62 21.77 -11.14
C GLY A 342 -6.54 20.31 -10.71
N ASP A 343 -7.64 19.57 -10.89
CA ASP A 343 -7.70 18.15 -10.58
C ASP A 343 -6.97 17.30 -11.64
N ALA A 344 -6.47 16.12 -11.26
CA ALA A 344 -5.77 15.19 -12.15
C ALA A 344 -6.37 13.78 -12.09
N LEU A 345 -6.71 13.22 -13.24
CA LEU A 345 -7.17 11.83 -13.37
C LEU A 345 -6.34 11.09 -14.43
N ALA A 346 -5.66 10.03 -14.02
CA ALA A 346 -4.91 9.15 -14.92
C ALA A 346 -5.51 7.74 -14.90
N THR A 347 -5.85 7.22 -16.07
CA THR A 347 -6.34 5.85 -16.26
C THR A 347 -5.46 5.11 -17.25
N ALA A 348 -5.15 3.84 -16.97
CA ALA A 348 -4.63 2.92 -17.97
C ALA A 348 -5.19 1.50 -17.81
N GLY A 349 -5.25 0.76 -18.90
CA GLY A 349 -5.69 -0.64 -18.88
C GLY A 349 -5.57 -1.35 -20.23
N ILE A 350 -5.88 -2.64 -20.21
CA ILE A 350 -5.94 -3.50 -21.40
C ILE A 350 -7.40 -3.64 -21.86
N GLY A 351 -7.74 -3.14 -23.03
CA GLY A 351 -9.10 -3.20 -23.58
C GLY A 351 -9.58 -4.60 -23.96
N ASN A 352 -8.65 -5.53 -24.21
CA ASN A 352 -8.97 -6.93 -24.48
C ASN A 352 -8.66 -7.82 -23.26
N PRO A 353 -9.68 -8.29 -22.52
CA PRO A 353 -9.46 -9.17 -21.37
C PRO A 353 -8.81 -10.49 -21.78
N ASN A 354 -8.92 -10.94 -23.04
CA ASN A 354 -8.36 -12.21 -23.53
C ASN A 354 -6.93 -12.08 -24.09
N ALA A 355 -6.24 -10.96 -23.87
CA ALA A 355 -4.89 -10.75 -24.36
C ALA A 355 -3.87 -11.70 -23.70
N THR A 356 -3.18 -12.53 -24.48
CA THR A 356 -2.16 -13.47 -23.97
C THR A 356 -0.76 -12.88 -23.98
N LEU A 357 -0.48 -11.85 -23.18
CA LEU A 357 0.83 -11.20 -23.13
C LEU A 357 1.92 -12.11 -22.51
N SER A 358 3.17 -12.00 -22.95
CA SER A 358 4.31 -12.68 -22.30
C SER A 358 4.81 -11.93 -21.05
N ALA A 359 4.70 -10.61 -21.07
CA ALA A 359 4.95 -9.72 -19.94
C ALA A 359 4.06 -8.47 -20.06
N TYR A 360 3.58 -7.94 -18.94
CA TYR A 360 2.83 -6.68 -18.92
C TYR A 360 3.37 -5.76 -17.82
N ARG A 361 3.67 -4.51 -18.20
CA ARG A 361 4.08 -3.43 -17.30
C ARG A 361 3.14 -2.24 -17.44
N GLN A 362 2.65 -1.73 -16.33
CA GLN A 362 1.79 -0.56 -16.30
C GLN A 362 2.28 0.45 -15.26
N ALA A 363 2.30 1.72 -15.65
CA ALA A 363 2.58 2.85 -14.78
C ALA A 363 1.49 3.92 -14.91
N VAL A 364 0.81 4.27 -13.82
CA VAL A 364 -0.24 5.31 -13.82
C VAL A 364 0.08 6.33 -12.75
N HIS A 365 0.20 7.60 -13.15
CA HIS A 365 0.57 8.71 -12.26
C HIS A 365 -0.43 9.86 -12.40
N ALA A 366 -1.03 10.28 -11.28
CA ALA A 366 -1.87 11.48 -11.21
C ALA A 366 -1.33 12.45 -10.14
N THR A 367 -1.20 13.73 -10.49
CA THR A 367 -0.75 14.76 -9.57
C THR A 367 -1.65 15.98 -9.65
N GLY A 368 -2.35 16.30 -8.57
CA GLY A 368 -3.20 17.49 -8.50
C GLY A 368 -2.37 18.78 -8.53
N GLY A 369 -2.94 19.85 -9.06
CA GLY A 369 -2.30 21.16 -9.10
C GLY A 369 -2.23 21.80 -7.71
N ALA A 370 -1.19 22.58 -7.42
CA ALA A 370 -1.15 23.36 -6.18
C ALA A 370 -2.21 24.49 -6.23
N GLY A 371 -2.78 24.83 -5.07
CA GLY A 371 -3.58 26.04 -4.90
C GLY A 371 -2.71 27.30 -4.97
N GLY A 372 -3.32 28.41 -5.38
CA GLY A 372 -2.67 29.73 -5.39
C GLY A 372 -2.62 30.34 -4.01
N HIS A 373 -1.59 31.14 -3.74
CA HIS A 373 -1.46 31.85 -2.46
C HIS A 373 -2.41 33.06 -2.43
N ALA A 374 -2.83 33.51 -1.24
CA ALA A 374 -3.50 34.80 -1.08
C ALA A 374 -2.64 35.78 -0.26
N ASN A 375 -2.89 37.09 -0.46
CA ASN A 375 -2.01 38.21 -0.16
C ASN A 375 -1.30 38.17 1.23
N LEU A 376 -0.07 38.72 1.26
CA LEU A 376 0.84 38.76 2.41
C LEU A 376 0.78 40.08 3.21
N ASP A 377 -0.04 41.06 2.78
CA ASP A 377 -0.05 42.41 3.37
C ASP A 377 -0.91 42.47 4.65
N ALA A 378 -0.30 42.95 5.74
CA ALA A 378 -0.83 42.96 7.10
C ALA A 378 -1.88 44.03 7.36
N GLU A 379 -1.82 45.14 6.63
CA GLU A 379 -2.58 46.32 7.02
C GLU A 379 -4.05 46.28 6.56
N ASN A 380 -4.36 45.53 5.48
CA ASN A 380 -5.63 45.69 4.77
C ASN A 380 -6.46 44.40 4.53
N ALA A 381 -5.92 43.19 4.76
CA ALA A 381 -6.56 41.94 4.33
C ALA A 381 -6.90 40.95 5.46
N ARG A 382 -7.90 41.27 6.31
CA ARG A 382 -8.33 40.39 7.43
C ARG A 382 -9.02 39.08 7.03
N TYR A 383 -9.25 38.83 5.74
CA TYR A 383 -10.06 37.70 5.24
C TYR A 383 -9.51 37.05 3.96
N ALA A 384 -8.18 36.92 3.82
CA ALA A 384 -7.61 36.22 2.65
C ALA A 384 -7.76 34.70 2.77
N TYR A 385 -8.02 34.02 1.65
CA TYR A 385 -8.17 32.56 1.61
C TYR A 385 -7.17 31.93 0.65
N GLY A 386 -6.31 31.03 1.11
CA GLY A 386 -5.45 30.27 0.22
C GLY A 386 -6.28 29.34 -0.67
N GLY A 387 -5.85 29.16 -1.92
CA GLY A 387 -6.53 28.25 -2.85
C GLY A 387 -6.42 26.80 -2.42
N ARG A 388 -7.47 26.00 -2.59
CA ARG A 388 -7.41 24.56 -2.33
C ARG A 388 -6.51 23.86 -3.36
N GLY A 389 -5.75 22.86 -2.94
CA GLY A 389 -5.03 21.96 -3.85
C GLY A 389 -5.97 21.08 -4.67
N GLY A 390 -5.57 20.75 -5.90
CA GLY A 390 -6.32 19.87 -6.80
C GLY A 390 -6.30 18.42 -6.33
N ASP A 391 -7.41 17.72 -6.54
CA ASP A 391 -7.52 16.30 -6.22
C ASP A 391 -6.80 15.44 -7.29
N ALA A 392 -6.30 14.26 -6.90
CA ALA A 392 -5.60 13.34 -7.79
C ALA A 392 -6.20 11.93 -7.71
N ALA A 393 -6.50 11.34 -8.86
CA ALA A 393 -7.02 9.99 -8.98
C ALA A 393 -6.23 9.19 -10.02
N ALA A 394 -5.70 8.04 -9.60
CA ALA A 394 -5.05 7.08 -10.48
C ALA A 394 -5.89 5.79 -10.48
N THR A 395 -6.21 5.28 -11.66
CA THR A 395 -7.09 4.12 -11.81
C THR A 395 -6.57 3.14 -12.85
N THR A 396 -6.56 1.86 -12.51
CA THR A 396 -6.34 0.78 -13.47
C THR A 396 -7.68 0.19 -13.90
N SER A 397 -8.06 0.36 -15.17
CA SER A 397 -9.40 -0.03 -15.67
C SER A 397 -9.48 -1.49 -16.12
N SER A 398 -8.34 -2.15 -16.41
CA SER A 398 -8.30 -3.59 -16.76
C SER A 398 -6.87 -4.16 -16.76
N ALA A 399 -6.62 -5.15 -15.91
CA ALA A 399 -5.51 -6.09 -16.08
C ALA A 399 -6.03 -7.30 -16.87
N ALA A 400 -5.30 -7.75 -17.89
CA ALA A 400 -5.75 -8.82 -18.79
C ALA A 400 -5.71 -10.20 -18.11
N ASN A 401 -6.49 -11.14 -18.67
CA ASN A 401 -6.36 -12.57 -18.48
C ASN A 401 -5.06 -13.02 -19.14
N THR A 402 -3.97 -12.69 -18.48
CA THR A 402 -2.65 -12.98 -18.99
C THR A 402 -2.19 -14.30 -18.41
N ARG A 403 -2.03 -15.31 -19.29
CA ARG A 403 -1.03 -16.38 -19.10
C ARG A 403 0.40 -15.81 -19.16
N SER A 404 0.60 -14.56 -18.74
CA SER A 404 1.88 -13.88 -18.70
C SER A 404 2.72 -14.53 -17.62
N THR A 405 4.01 -14.70 -17.92
CA THR A 405 4.94 -15.10 -16.88
C THR A 405 5.17 -13.96 -15.90
N THR A 406 4.94 -12.70 -16.29
CA THR A 406 5.24 -11.52 -15.47
C THR A 406 4.23 -10.37 -15.62
N LEU A 407 3.70 -9.89 -14.50
CA LEU A 407 2.80 -8.74 -14.40
C LEU A 407 3.39 -7.72 -13.41
N VAL A 408 3.59 -6.47 -13.85
CA VAL A 408 4.03 -5.36 -13.00
C VAL A 408 3.05 -4.20 -13.13
N LEU A 409 2.40 -3.83 -12.03
CA LEU A 409 1.50 -2.68 -11.98
C LEU A 409 2.04 -1.68 -10.95
N VAL A 410 2.31 -0.45 -11.38
CA VAL A 410 2.73 0.65 -10.50
C VAL A 410 1.76 1.79 -10.66
N GLN A 411 1.23 2.29 -9.55
CA GLN A 411 0.25 3.36 -9.55
C GLN A 411 0.52 4.36 -8.43
N SER A 412 0.46 5.65 -8.75
CA SER A 412 0.59 6.72 -7.75
C SER A 412 -0.40 7.87 -7.99
N ALA A 413 -1.08 8.31 -6.94
CA ALA A 413 -1.84 9.55 -6.92
C ALA A 413 -1.30 10.50 -5.85
N THR A 414 -1.09 11.77 -6.19
CA THR A 414 -0.59 12.80 -5.26
C THR A 414 -1.47 14.04 -5.32
N GLY A 415 -2.19 14.35 -4.25
CA GLY A 415 -3.00 15.55 -4.16
C GLY A 415 -2.15 16.82 -4.18
N GLY A 416 -2.68 17.91 -4.73
CA GLY A 416 -2.00 19.19 -4.79
C GLY A 416 -1.87 19.84 -3.42
N ALA A 417 -0.81 20.62 -3.19
CA ALA A 417 -0.70 21.41 -1.96
C ALA A 417 -1.76 22.53 -1.93
N GLY A 418 -2.23 22.88 -0.75
CA GLY A 418 -3.02 24.08 -0.53
C GLY A 418 -2.17 25.35 -0.63
N GLY A 419 -2.80 26.47 -1.01
CA GLY A 419 -2.17 27.77 -1.10
C GLY A 419 -1.99 28.43 0.27
N ASP A 420 -0.87 29.12 0.45
CA ASP A 420 -0.54 29.82 1.70
C ASP A 420 -1.30 31.15 1.87
N THR A 421 -1.34 31.65 3.10
CA THR A 421 -1.80 32.99 3.49
C THR A 421 -0.90 33.58 4.58
N VAL A 422 -0.90 34.91 4.75
CA VAL A 422 -0.28 35.54 5.94
C VAL A 422 -1.33 35.91 6.97
N PHE A 423 -2.47 36.42 6.53
CA PHE A 423 -3.59 36.79 7.39
C PHE A 423 -4.89 36.20 6.79
N GLY A 424 -5.46 35.18 7.43
CA GLY A 424 -6.66 34.48 6.95
C GLY A 424 -6.51 32.97 6.85
N PHE A 425 -7.35 32.28 6.07
CA PHE A 425 -7.43 30.82 6.05
C PHE A 425 -6.65 30.25 4.87
N ALA A 426 -5.55 29.54 5.13
CA ALA A 426 -4.80 28.87 4.08
C ALA A 426 -5.59 27.70 3.49
N GLY A 427 -5.27 27.37 2.23
CA GLY A 427 -6.00 26.40 1.45
C GLY A 427 -5.80 24.98 1.95
N ARG A 428 -6.83 24.14 1.87
CA ARG A 428 -6.70 22.70 2.14
C ARG A 428 -5.87 22.01 1.06
N GLY A 429 -5.10 20.99 1.42
CA GLY A 429 -4.50 20.07 0.47
C GLY A 429 -5.53 19.27 -0.34
N GLY A 430 -5.18 18.88 -1.56
CA GLY A 430 -6.00 18.01 -2.40
C GLY A 430 -5.98 16.56 -1.92
N ASN A 431 -7.06 15.83 -2.15
CA ASN A 431 -7.16 14.42 -1.84
C ASN A 431 -6.45 13.56 -2.89
N ALA A 432 -6.03 12.35 -2.52
CA ALA A 432 -5.45 11.39 -3.43
C ALA A 432 -6.17 10.03 -3.36
N SER A 433 -6.51 9.46 -4.52
CA SER A 433 -7.05 8.11 -4.63
C SER A 433 -6.29 7.27 -5.65
N SER A 434 -5.94 6.04 -5.27
CA SER A 434 -5.28 5.08 -6.14
C SER A 434 -5.99 3.74 -6.06
N THR A 435 -6.68 3.35 -7.13
CA THR A 435 -7.43 2.09 -7.21
C THR A 435 -6.88 1.15 -8.28
N ILE A 436 -6.52 -0.07 -7.88
CA ILE A 436 -6.25 -1.21 -8.76
C ILE A 436 -7.27 -2.29 -8.43
N SER A 437 -8.27 -2.47 -9.30
CA SER A 437 -9.32 -3.46 -9.10
C SER A 437 -9.43 -4.34 -10.34
N LYS A 438 -8.80 -5.53 -10.33
CA LYS A 438 -9.09 -6.65 -11.26
C LYS A 438 -8.17 -7.87 -11.07
N GLY A 439 -8.67 -9.02 -11.52
CA GLY A 439 -8.11 -10.35 -11.27
C GLY A 439 -6.81 -10.66 -12.00
N LEU A 440 -6.06 -11.59 -11.42
CA LEU A 440 -4.81 -12.12 -11.94
C LEU A 440 -5.11 -13.40 -12.70
N ASP A 441 -5.79 -13.43 -13.84
CA ASP A 441 -6.06 -14.74 -14.45
C ASP A 441 -4.79 -15.30 -15.12
N GLY A 442 -4.09 -16.21 -14.42
CA GLY A 442 -3.01 -17.05 -14.95
C GLY A 442 -1.56 -16.55 -14.78
N ALA A 443 -1.32 -15.40 -14.16
CA ALA A 443 0.03 -14.85 -14.00
C ALA A 443 0.86 -15.58 -12.93
N LEU A 444 2.11 -15.92 -13.25
CA LEU A 444 3.02 -16.64 -12.33
C LEU A 444 3.90 -15.69 -11.49
N ALA A 445 4.34 -14.56 -12.03
CA ALA A 445 5.10 -13.55 -11.27
C ALA A 445 4.36 -12.21 -11.30
N VAL A 446 3.83 -11.77 -10.17
CA VAL A 446 3.01 -10.57 -10.06
C VAL A 446 3.64 -9.63 -9.04
N ASN A 447 3.87 -8.38 -9.43
CA ASN A 447 4.28 -7.31 -8.55
C ASN A 447 3.36 -6.10 -8.74
N VAL A 448 2.60 -5.75 -7.72
CA VAL A 448 1.63 -4.65 -7.74
C VAL A 448 1.95 -3.68 -6.62
N ALA A 449 2.09 -2.40 -6.97
CA ALA A 449 2.30 -1.32 -6.01
C ALA A 449 1.32 -0.17 -6.31
N SER A 450 0.56 0.21 -5.29
CA SER A 450 -0.35 1.35 -5.32
C SER A 450 0.02 2.34 -4.21
N THR A 451 0.08 3.62 -4.54
CA THR A 451 0.38 4.69 -3.57
C THR A 451 -0.59 5.86 -3.74
N ALA A 452 -1.17 6.32 -2.65
CA ALA A 452 -1.92 7.57 -2.58
C ALA A 452 -1.29 8.50 -1.55
N THR A 453 -1.01 9.74 -1.94
CA THR A 453 -0.42 10.76 -1.07
C THR A 453 -1.29 12.01 -1.06
N GLY A 454 -1.96 12.29 0.05
CA GLY A 454 -2.75 13.51 0.22
C GLY A 454 -1.86 14.74 0.17
N GLY A 455 -2.38 15.83 -0.40
CA GLY A 455 -1.68 17.11 -0.50
C GLY A 455 -1.50 17.77 0.87
N ALA A 456 -0.40 18.49 1.06
CA ALA A 456 -0.22 19.29 2.26
C ALA A 456 -1.19 20.48 2.27
N GLY A 457 -1.67 20.89 3.44
CA GLY A 457 -2.37 22.16 3.61
C GLY A 457 -1.43 23.35 3.42
N GLY A 458 -1.97 24.49 3.03
CA GLY A 458 -1.25 25.75 2.94
C GLY A 458 -0.90 26.31 4.32
N SER A 459 0.20 27.03 4.41
CA SER A 459 0.70 27.67 5.63
C SER A 459 -0.02 28.99 5.90
N GLY A 460 -0.26 29.28 7.17
CA GLY A 460 -0.78 30.56 7.66
C GLY A 460 0.27 31.22 8.55
N ALA A 461 0.73 32.42 8.21
CA ALA A 461 1.65 33.18 9.08
C ALA A 461 0.90 33.92 10.20
N GLY A 462 1.64 34.45 11.19
CA GLY A 462 1.10 35.24 12.30
C GLY A 462 1.41 34.65 13.68
N ASN A 463 1.65 35.54 14.65
CA ASN A 463 1.91 35.16 16.03
C ASN A 463 0.60 35.22 16.84
N PRO A 464 0.11 34.08 17.37
CA PRO A 464 -1.17 34.05 18.08
C PRO A 464 -1.15 34.86 19.39
N PHE A 465 0.03 35.21 19.89
CA PHE A 465 0.19 35.91 21.16
C PHE A 465 0.27 37.43 21.02
N THR A 466 0.53 37.95 19.82
CA THR A 466 0.68 39.39 19.61
C THR A 466 -0.36 39.99 18.66
N ASP A 467 -1.09 39.16 17.92
CA ASP A 467 -2.11 39.63 16.99
C ASP A 467 -3.35 38.70 17.00
N PRO A 468 -4.56 39.19 17.32
CA PRO A 468 -5.80 38.41 17.21
C PRO A 468 -6.14 37.98 15.77
N LEU A 469 -5.37 38.41 14.75
CA LEU A 469 -5.59 38.14 13.33
C LEU A 469 -4.59 37.13 12.72
N SER A 470 -4.04 36.20 13.51
CA SER A 470 -3.14 35.16 12.97
C SER A 470 -3.82 34.27 11.91
N GLY A 471 -3.12 33.96 10.82
CA GLY A 471 -3.61 33.05 9.79
C GLY A 471 -3.86 31.63 10.31
N THR A 472 -4.94 31.02 9.83
CA THR A 472 -5.27 29.61 10.09
C THR A 472 -4.72 28.74 8.95
N PRO A 473 -3.72 27.88 9.19
CA PRO A 473 -3.25 26.88 8.25
C PRO A 473 -4.36 25.99 7.69
N GLY A 474 -4.20 25.60 6.43
CA GLY A 474 -5.12 24.68 5.78
C GLY A 474 -4.94 23.26 6.29
N ALA A 475 -6.02 22.48 6.25
CA ALA A 475 -5.99 21.06 6.57
C ALA A 475 -5.23 20.24 5.51
N GLY A 476 -4.75 19.07 5.92
CA GLY A 476 -4.21 18.07 4.99
C GLY A 476 -5.28 17.46 4.08
N GLY A 477 -4.85 16.98 2.91
CA GLY A 477 -5.68 16.16 2.02
C GLY A 477 -5.72 14.69 2.46
N ASP A 478 -6.82 14.01 2.19
CA ASP A 478 -7.00 12.59 2.50
C ASP A 478 -6.29 11.69 1.46
N ALA A 479 -6.00 10.44 1.83
CA ALA A 479 -5.38 9.44 0.96
C ALA A 479 -6.11 8.10 1.02
N ASP A 480 -6.54 7.57 -0.13
CA ASP A 480 -7.12 6.23 -0.29
C ASP A 480 -6.30 5.43 -1.31
N SER A 481 -5.75 4.29 -0.89
CA SER A 481 -5.10 3.34 -1.78
C SER A 481 -5.75 1.96 -1.64
N THR A 482 -6.21 1.40 -2.76
CA THR A 482 -6.92 0.13 -2.79
C THR A 482 -6.36 -0.77 -3.88
N VAL A 483 -5.93 -1.98 -3.51
CA VAL A 483 -5.51 -3.06 -4.42
C VAL A 483 -6.41 -4.26 -4.22
N SER A 484 -7.10 -4.69 -5.27
CA SER A 484 -7.97 -5.87 -5.26
C SER A 484 -7.66 -6.74 -6.47
N LEU A 485 -7.04 -7.89 -6.19
CA LEU A 485 -6.51 -8.86 -7.13
C LEU A 485 -7.12 -10.24 -6.79
N GLY A 486 -8.31 -10.52 -7.29
CA GLY A 486 -8.95 -11.82 -7.09
C GLY A 486 -8.60 -12.81 -8.20
N MET A 487 -8.03 -13.97 -7.86
CA MET A 487 -8.22 -15.19 -8.66
C MET A 487 -9.36 -15.99 -8.04
N PRO A 488 -10.31 -16.53 -8.82
CA PRO A 488 -11.18 -17.57 -8.31
C PRO A 488 -10.34 -18.81 -7.99
N LEU A 489 -10.08 -19.05 -6.71
CA LEU A 489 -9.39 -20.26 -6.20
C LEU A 489 -10.20 -21.55 -6.43
N THR A 490 -11.38 -21.46 -7.04
CA THR A 490 -12.28 -22.58 -7.36
C THR A 490 -11.91 -23.32 -8.65
N GLY A 491 -10.98 -22.79 -9.45
CA GLY A 491 -10.47 -23.47 -10.65
C GLY A 491 -9.46 -24.57 -10.31
N THR A 492 -9.44 -25.66 -11.10
CA THR A 492 -8.38 -26.68 -11.07
C THR A 492 -7.02 -26.01 -11.05
N ALA A 493 -6.25 -26.22 -9.97
CA ALA A 493 -4.91 -25.65 -9.83
C ALA A 493 -4.09 -25.96 -11.10
N PRO A 494 -3.33 -24.99 -11.65
CA PRO A 494 -2.51 -25.23 -12.82
C PRO A 494 -1.60 -26.44 -12.57
N GLY A 495 -1.64 -27.45 -13.44
CA GLY A 495 -0.87 -28.68 -13.26
C GLY A 495 0.63 -28.41 -13.06
N ALA A 496 1.25 -29.14 -12.12
CA ALA A 496 2.69 -29.26 -11.77
C ALA A 496 3.59 -27.99 -11.66
N GLY A 497 3.11 -26.78 -12.00
CA GLY A 497 3.89 -25.52 -11.95
C GLY A 497 3.33 -24.45 -11.01
N SER A 498 2.15 -24.68 -10.40
CA SER A 498 1.42 -23.67 -9.61
C SER A 498 2.12 -23.24 -8.31
N TRP A 499 3.03 -24.05 -7.76
CA TRP A 499 3.70 -23.75 -6.50
C TRP A 499 4.78 -22.67 -6.64
N ASN A 500 5.31 -22.46 -7.86
CA ASN A 500 6.38 -21.49 -8.13
C ASN A 500 5.87 -20.07 -8.37
N ALA A 501 4.55 -19.86 -8.38
CA ALA A 501 4.01 -18.53 -8.56
C ALA A 501 4.37 -17.63 -7.37
N VAL A 502 4.74 -16.39 -7.64
CA VAL A 502 5.09 -15.37 -6.65
C VAL A 502 4.24 -14.14 -6.93
N ILE A 503 3.34 -13.82 -6.01
CA ILE A 503 2.42 -12.70 -6.10
C ILE A 503 2.69 -11.77 -4.93
N ALA A 504 3.13 -10.55 -5.21
CA ALA A 504 3.34 -9.50 -4.23
C ALA A 504 2.46 -8.29 -4.58
N ALA A 505 1.68 -7.83 -3.60
CA ALA A 505 0.81 -6.67 -3.73
C ALA A 505 1.02 -5.72 -2.55
N SER A 506 1.20 -4.43 -2.82
CA SER A 506 1.28 -3.39 -1.81
C SER A 506 0.31 -2.25 -2.08
N SER A 507 -0.31 -1.75 -1.01
CA SER A 507 -1.14 -0.55 -1.00
C SER A 507 -0.62 0.39 0.08
N THR A 508 -0.32 1.64 -0.29
CA THR A 508 0.21 2.66 0.63
C THR A 508 -0.64 3.92 0.55
N ALA A 509 -1.19 4.36 1.68
CA ALA A 509 -1.89 5.63 1.81
C ALA A 509 -1.16 6.51 2.82
N GLN A 510 -0.74 7.68 2.38
CA GLN A 510 -0.09 8.69 3.22
C GLN A 510 -0.88 9.98 3.11
N ALA A 511 -1.57 10.35 4.18
CA ALA A 511 -2.36 11.56 4.14
C ALA A 511 -1.50 12.82 4.28
N GLY A 512 -2.06 13.94 3.83
CA GLY A 512 -1.43 15.25 3.87
C GLY A 512 -1.30 15.77 5.31
N ARG A 513 -0.22 16.50 5.56
CA ARG A 513 -0.06 17.31 6.77
C ARG A 513 -0.78 18.66 6.57
N PRO A 514 -1.27 19.33 7.62
CA PRO A 514 -1.69 20.71 7.53
C PRO A 514 -0.48 21.59 7.22
N GLY A 515 -0.74 22.83 6.83
CA GLY A 515 0.33 23.82 6.71
C GLY A 515 0.90 24.25 8.06
N THR A 516 1.98 25.00 8.01
CA THR A 516 2.61 25.57 9.22
C THR A 516 1.89 26.84 9.66
N GLY A 517 1.72 27.04 10.98
CA GLY A 517 1.18 28.27 11.56
C GLY A 517 0.87 28.17 13.06
N ALA A 518 0.30 29.26 13.60
CA ALA A 518 -0.02 29.45 15.01
C ALA A 518 -0.92 28.37 15.63
N PHE A 519 -1.92 27.93 14.85
CA PHE A 519 -2.86 26.87 15.17
C PHE A 519 -2.86 25.89 14.00
N SER A 520 -2.26 24.71 14.08
CA SER A 520 -2.27 23.84 12.89
C SER A 520 -3.63 23.19 12.67
N GLY A 521 -4.14 23.26 11.44
CA GLY A 521 -5.37 22.56 11.03
C GLY A 521 -5.29 21.03 11.19
N PRO A 522 -6.39 20.31 10.94
CA PRO A 522 -6.38 18.87 11.03
C PRO A 522 -5.51 18.22 9.95
N GLY A 523 -4.89 17.10 10.29
CA GLY A 523 -4.24 16.23 9.31
C GLY A 523 -5.26 15.43 8.49
N GLY A 524 -4.91 15.03 7.28
CA GLY A 524 -5.78 14.19 6.44
C GLY A 524 -5.84 12.74 6.93
N SER A 525 -6.90 12.02 6.59
CA SER A 525 -7.05 10.59 6.90
C SER A 525 -6.46 9.68 5.82
N ALA A 526 -5.97 8.50 6.22
CA ALA A 526 -5.38 7.50 5.31
C ALA A 526 -6.10 6.15 5.39
N ASP A 527 -6.51 5.60 4.24
CA ASP A 527 -7.03 4.24 4.10
C ASP A 527 -6.21 3.46 3.07
N ALA A 528 -5.62 2.33 3.50
CA ALA A 528 -4.89 1.42 2.64
C ALA A 528 -5.51 0.02 2.71
N SER A 529 -5.97 -0.50 1.58
CA SER A 529 -6.49 -1.86 1.48
C SER A 529 -5.77 -2.70 0.40
N VAL A 530 -5.48 -3.96 0.73
CA VAL A 530 -5.00 -5.00 -0.19
C VAL A 530 -5.85 -6.24 -0.02
N THR A 531 -6.45 -6.71 -1.09
CA THR A 531 -7.10 -8.03 -1.18
C THR A 531 -6.45 -8.77 -2.34
N VAL A 532 -5.72 -9.86 -2.06
CA VAL A 532 -5.05 -10.63 -3.10
C VAL A 532 -5.26 -12.13 -2.92
N ALA A 533 -5.63 -12.81 -3.99
CA ALA A 533 -5.76 -14.26 -4.02
C ALA A 533 -5.02 -14.82 -5.23
N GLY A 534 -4.27 -15.92 -5.04
CA GLY A 534 -3.66 -16.62 -6.17
C GLY A 534 -2.94 -17.91 -5.80
N TYR A 535 -2.16 -18.43 -6.74
CA TYR A 535 -1.40 -19.67 -6.54
C TYR A 535 0.02 -19.38 -6.01
N GLY A 536 0.65 -20.37 -5.37
CA GLY A 536 2.04 -20.31 -4.94
C GLY A 536 2.26 -19.43 -3.70
N ARG A 537 3.29 -18.58 -3.70
CA ARG A 537 3.55 -17.66 -2.60
C ARG A 537 2.88 -16.33 -2.87
N VAL A 538 1.90 -15.99 -2.03
CA VAL A 538 1.14 -14.75 -2.12
C VAL A 538 1.42 -13.89 -0.89
N SER A 539 1.78 -12.64 -1.11
CA SER A 539 1.99 -11.65 -0.06
C SER A 539 1.24 -10.35 -0.35
N GLY A 540 0.57 -9.80 0.66
CA GLY A 540 -0.15 -8.53 0.60
C GLY A 540 0.30 -7.61 1.74
N THR A 541 0.59 -6.35 1.45
CA THR A 541 0.98 -5.34 2.44
C THR A 541 0.16 -4.08 2.31
N ALA A 542 -0.57 -3.70 3.36
CA ALA A 542 -1.30 -2.44 3.46
C ALA A 542 -0.62 -1.52 4.49
N LEU A 543 -0.28 -0.30 4.09
CA LEU A 543 0.33 0.71 4.94
C LEU A 543 -0.49 2.00 4.89
N ALA A 544 -1.08 2.41 6.00
CA ALA A 544 -1.80 3.67 6.12
C ALA A 544 -1.12 4.58 7.17
N THR A 545 -0.83 5.82 6.79
CA THR A 545 -0.25 6.83 7.68
C THR A 545 -1.10 8.10 7.62
N GLY A 546 -1.79 8.40 8.71
CA GLY A 546 -2.56 9.62 8.87
C GLY A 546 -1.68 10.87 8.99
N GLY A 547 -2.20 12.02 8.58
CA GLY A 547 -1.49 13.29 8.65
C GLY A 547 -1.37 13.76 10.10
N TYR A 548 -0.19 14.20 10.53
CA TYR A 548 -0.04 14.94 11.79
C TYR A 548 -0.86 16.22 11.71
N GLY A 549 -1.60 16.60 12.75
CA GLY A 549 -2.36 17.86 12.82
C GLY A 549 -2.00 18.71 14.03
N GLY A 550 -2.50 19.95 14.08
CA GLY A 550 -2.46 20.74 15.32
C GLY A 550 -3.60 20.39 16.23
N ASP A 551 -4.80 20.70 15.76
CA ASP A 551 -6.01 20.39 16.51
C ASP A 551 -6.28 18.90 16.49
N GLN A 552 -6.28 18.24 15.33
CA GLN A 552 -6.59 16.82 15.22
C GLN A 552 -5.66 16.14 14.23
N GLY A 553 -5.07 15.00 14.61
CA GLY A 553 -4.42 14.13 13.63
C GLY A 553 -5.45 13.45 12.73
N GLY A 554 -5.02 12.98 11.57
CA GLY A 554 -5.87 12.16 10.71
C GLY A 554 -5.81 10.68 11.07
N GLY A 555 -6.93 9.99 10.97
CA GLY A 555 -7.01 8.55 11.26
C GLY A 555 -6.29 7.70 10.22
N ALA A 556 -5.91 6.48 10.59
CA ALA A 556 -5.30 5.51 9.68
C ALA A 556 -6.01 4.15 9.74
N THR A 557 -6.39 3.61 8.57
CA THR A 557 -6.95 2.27 8.44
C THR A 557 -6.12 1.46 7.45
N ALA A 558 -5.61 0.30 7.86
CA ALA A 558 -4.87 -0.62 7.00
C ALA A 558 -5.52 -2.01 7.01
N ARG A 559 -5.81 -2.56 5.83
CA ARG A 559 -6.44 -3.88 5.67
C ARG A 559 -5.69 -4.72 4.65
N ALA A 560 -5.24 -5.92 5.04
CA ALA A 560 -4.59 -6.87 4.14
C ALA A 560 -5.31 -8.23 4.22
N THR A 561 -5.91 -8.67 3.12
CA THR A 561 -6.55 -9.98 2.99
C THR A 561 -5.84 -10.77 1.90
N VAL A 562 -5.23 -11.90 2.27
CA VAL A 562 -4.38 -12.70 1.39
C VAL A 562 -4.84 -14.15 1.37
N ALA A 563 -5.04 -14.70 0.18
CA ALA A 563 -5.41 -16.09 -0.02
C ALA A 563 -4.44 -16.80 -0.96
N SER A 564 -4.06 -18.03 -0.62
CA SER A 564 -3.16 -18.84 -1.44
C SER A 564 -3.52 -20.33 -1.41
N ASN A 565 -3.17 -21.08 -2.44
CA ASN A 565 -3.18 -22.55 -2.38
C ASN A 565 -1.90 -23.14 -1.74
N TYR A 566 -0.90 -22.33 -1.43
CA TYR A 566 0.35 -22.77 -0.80
C TYR A 566 0.70 -21.90 0.40
N SER A 567 1.25 -20.70 0.17
CA SER A 567 1.69 -19.79 1.23
C SER A 567 1.03 -18.43 1.09
N ALA A 568 0.40 -17.95 2.16
CA ALA A 568 -0.20 -16.62 2.27
C ALA A 568 0.47 -15.80 3.37
N ALA A 569 0.83 -14.55 3.08
CA ALA A 569 1.36 -13.60 4.04
C ALA A 569 0.63 -12.26 3.95
N ALA A 570 -0.17 -11.92 4.95
CA ALA A 570 -0.89 -10.64 5.05
C ALA A 570 -0.20 -9.73 6.08
N ARG A 571 0.09 -8.49 5.70
CA ARG A 571 0.62 -7.46 6.60
C ARG A 571 -0.18 -6.18 6.52
N ALA A 572 -0.66 -5.68 7.66
CA ALA A 572 -1.37 -4.42 7.76
C ALA A 572 -0.70 -3.52 8.82
N THR A 573 -0.34 -2.30 8.44
CA THR A 573 0.25 -1.32 9.36
C THR A 573 -0.51 -0.01 9.26
N ALA A 574 -1.11 0.43 10.36
CA ALA A 574 -1.83 1.70 10.46
C ALA A 574 -1.14 2.61 11.49
N ASN A 575 -0.75 3.82 11.07
CA ASN A 575 -0.15 4.83 11.92
C ASN A 575 -1.06 6.06 11.94
N GLY A 576 -1.77 6.29 13.04
CA GLY A 576 -2.58 7.49 13.23
C GLY A 576 -1.72 8.75 13.28
N GLY A 577 -2.25 9.86 12.78
CA GLY A 577 -1.58 11.16 12.84
C GLY A 577 -1.51 11.70 14.26
N GLY A 578 -0.36 12.24 14.68
CA GLY A 578 -0.25 12.97 15.95
C GLY A 578 -1.06 14.27 15.94
N ALA A 579 -1.35 14.79 17.13
CA ALA A 579 -2.01 16.08 17.32
C ALA A 579 -1.23 16.94 18.33
N PHE A 580 -1.25 18.26 18.19
CA PHE A 580 -0.58 19.14 19.14
C PHE A 580 -1.47 19.48 20.34
N PHE A 581 -2.75 19.83 20.11
CA PHE A 581 -3.65 20.33 21.15
C PHE A 581 -4.60 19.24 21.71
N ASN A 582 -5.01 18.27 20.90
CA ASN A 582 -5.95 17.22 21.30
C ASN A 582 -5.27 15.83 21.31
N PRO A 583 -6.00 14.74 21.66
CA PRO A 583 -5.50 13.39 21.47
C PRO A 583 -5.12 13.14 19.99
N GLY A 584 -4.06 12.38 19.77
CA GLY A 584 -3.72 11.94 18.41
C GLY A 584 -4.72 10.92 17.88
N ALA A 585 -4.75 10.75 16.56
CA ALA A 585 -5.82 10.05 15.85
C ALA A 585 -5.80 8.52 16.03
N PRO A 586 -6.95 7.84 15.85
CA PRO A 586 -7.03 6.39 15.95
C PRO A 586 -6.30 5.68 14.80
N ALA A 587 -5.95 4.42 15.04
CA ALA A 587 -5.33 3.54 14.06
C ALA A 587 -6.00 2.15 14.09
N VAL A 588 -6.35 1.62 12.91
CA VAL A 588 -6.97 0.29 12.78
C VAL A 588 -6.19 -0.54 11.77
N ALA A 589 -5.62 -1.66 12.20
CA ALA A 589 -4.92 -2.60 11.33
C ALA A 589 -5.60 -3.97 11.36
N ARG A 590 -5.88 -4.53 10.17
CA ARG A 590 -6.44 -5.87 10.02
C ARG A 590 -5.67 -6.69 8.99
N ALA A 591 -5.16 -7.84 9.38
CA ALA A 591 -4.47 -8.78 8.49
C ALA A 591 -5.17 -10.15 8.52
N ASP A 592 -5.63 -10.63 7.38
CA ASP A 592 -6.27 -11.93 7.22
C ASP A 592 -5.49 -12.74 6.17
N ALA A 593 -4.91 -13.89 6.55
CA ALA A 593 -4.16 -14.77 5.66
C ALA A 593 -4.79 -16.17 5.64
N THR A 594 -5.07 -16.71 4.46
CA THR A 594 -5.65 -18.04 4.27
C THR A 594 -4.81 -18.85 3.29
N SER A 595 -4.47 -20.09 3.63
CA SER A 595 -3.69 -20.95 2.74
C SER A 595 -4.02 -22.43 2.86
N ALA A 596 -3.44 -23.26 2.00
CA ALA A 596 -3.49 -24.72 2.17
C ALA A 596 -2.28 -25.32 2.91
N TRP A 597 -1.23 -24.54 3.17
CA TRP A 597 0.00 -25.03 3.80
C TRP A 597 0.55 -24.09 4.88
N HIS A 598 0.81 -22.84 4.53
CA HIS A 598 1.39 -21.85 5.46
C HIS A 598 0.69 -20.49 5.36
N ALA A 599 0.15 -20.01 6.48
CA ALA A 599 -0.50 -18.69 6.56
C ALA A 599 0.13 -17.84 7.66
N SER A 600 0.51 -16.60 7.32
CA SER A 600 1.02 -15.62 8.28
C SER A 600 0.23 -14.32 8.19
N ALA A 601 -0.26 -13.82 9.31
CA ALA A 601 -0.92 -12.52 9.41
C ALA A 601 -0.23 -11.62 10.44
N ASP A 602 0.09 -10.39 10.06
CA ASP A 602 0.77 -9.39 10.91
C ASP A 602 -0.02 -8.07 10.86
N ALA A 603 -0.60 -7.65 11.98
CA ALA A 603 -1.37 -6.41 12.11
C ALA A 603 -0.74 -5.50 13.16
N VAL A 604 -0.37 -4.29 12.77
CA VAL A 604 0.26 -3.29 13.65
C VAL A 604 -0.51 -1.97 13.58
N ALA A 605 -1.05 -1.52 14.70
CA ALA A 605 -1.81 -0.28 14.80
C ALA A 605 -1.19 0.67 15.83
N MET A 606 -0.64 1.80 15.38
CA MET A 606 -0.03 2.81 16.24
C MET A 606 -0.88 4.08 16.20
N SER A 607 -1.61 4.38 17.27
CA SER A 607 -2.33 5.66 17.35
C SER A 607 -1.36 6.85 17.38
N GLY A 608 -1.84 7.99 16.91
CA GLY A 608 -1.08 9.23 16.98
C GLY A 608 -0.90 9.70 18.42
N SER A 609 0.20 10.38 18.70
CA SER A 609 0.45 11.00 20.01
C SER A 609 -0.01 12.46 20.06
N GLY A 610 -0.76 12.82 21.10
CA GLY A 610 -0.97 14.21 21.53
C GLY A 610 0.22 14.78 22.31
N ARG A 611 0.39 16.11 22.39
CA ARG A 611 1.44 16.77 23.23
C ARG A 611 1.39 16.32 24.70
N PHE A 612 0.20 16.09 25.24
CA PHE A 612 -0.01 15.66 26.62
C PHE A 612 -0.07 14.13 26.79
N GLY A 613 0.35 13.37 25.78
CA GLY A 613 0.33 11.90 25.81
C GLY A 613 -1.07 11.28 25.73
N ASN A 614 -2.10 12.09 25.43
CA ASN A 614 -3.43 11.59 25.11
C ASN A 614 -3.44 11.03 23.68
N THR A 615 -3.99 9.84 23.53
CA THR A 615 -4.09 9.13 22.26
C THR A 615 -5.47 8.51 22.14
N GLU A 616 -6.00 8.47 20.92
CA GLU A 616 -7.19 7.69 20.62
C GLU A 616 -6.88 6.18 20.57
N PRO A 617 -7.91 5.32 20.64
CA PRO A 617 -7.76 3.89 20.53
C PRO A 617 -7.01 3.42 19.29
N ALA A 618 -6.13 2.43 19.46
CA ALA A 618 -5.56 1.65 18.37
C ALA A 618 -6.03 0.20 18.44
N SER A 619 -6.43 -0.39 17.31
CA SER A 619 -6.89 -1.78 17.23
C SER A 619 -6.15 -2.56 16.15
N ALA A 620 -5.68 -3.74 16.51
CA ALA A 620 -4.97 -4.66 15.63
C ALA A 620 -5.59 -6.06 15.68
N VAL A 621 -6.01 -6.57 14.52
CA VAL A 621 -6.59 -7.91 14.40
C VAL A 621 -5.83 -8.68 13.33
N ALA A 622 -5.23 -9.80 13.71
CA ALA A 622 -4.53 -10.70 12.80
C ALA A 622 -5.17 -12.09 12.83
N GLN A 623 -5.50 -12.62 11.65
CA GLN A 623 -6.11 -13.94 11.48
C GLN A 623 -5.34 -14.75 10.44
N ALA A 624 -4.85 -15.91 10.82
CA ALA A 624 -4.21 -16.87 9.92
C ALA A 624 -5.00 -18.18 9.89
N SER A 625 -5.21 -18.73 8.69
CA SER A 625 -5.91 -19.99 8.51
C SER A 625 -5.22 -20.89 7.50
N VAL A 626 -5.04 -22.15 7.88
CA VAL A 626 -4.62 -23.22 6.97
C VAL A 626 -5.73 -24.26 6.85
N SER A 627 -6.11 -24.60 5.63
CA SER A 627 -7.07 -25.67 5.33
C SER A 627 -6.49 -26.63 4.30
N ARG A 628 -6.17 -27.85 4.74
CA ARG A 628 -5.54 -28.88 3.91
C ARG A 628 -6.56 -29.95 3.50
N ALA A 629 -6.67 -30.14 2.19
CA ALA A 629 -7.48 -31.19 1.57
C ALA A 629 -6.69 -32.52 1.45
N PRO A 630 -7.35 -33.69 1.37
CA PRO A 630 -6.68 -34.99 1.37
C PRO A 630 -5.81 -35.23 0.13
N ALA A 631 -6.15 -34.58 -0.98
CA ALA A 631 -5.43 -34.64 -2.25
C ALA A 631 -4.47 -33.45 -2.47
N ALA A 632 -4.23 -32.62 -1.45
CA ALA A 632 -3.32 -31.49 -1.59
C ALA A 632 -1.88 -32.01 -1.86
N PRO A 633 -1.25 -31.63 -2.98
CA PRO A 633 0.13 -32.04 -3.25
C PRO A 633 1.04 -31.64 -2.10
N LEU A 634 1.97 -32.52 -1.72
CA LEU A 634 3.05 -32.12 -0.84
C LEU A 634 3.89 -31.05 -1.56
N PRO A 635 4.33 -29.99 -0.86
CA PRO A 635 5.25 -29.03 -1.47
C PRO A 635 6.50 -29.77 -1.93
N PRO A 636 7.07 -29.41 -3.09
CA PRO A 636 8.31 -30.03 -3.55
C PRO A 636 9.41 -29.86 -2.50
N PRO A 637 10.37 -30.80 -2.37
CA PRO A 637 11.39 -30.78 -1.32
C PRO A 637 12.18 -29.47 -1.26
N THR A 638 12.37 -28.81 -2.41
CA THR A 638 13.02 -27.50 -2.53
C THR A 638 12.26 -26.35 -1.85
N MET A 639 10.95 -26.51 -1.65
CA MET A 639 10.04 -25.56 -1.02
C MET A 639 9.55 -25.99 0.37
N ALA A 640 9.96 -27.16 0.87
CA ALA A 640 9.66 -27.64 2.22
C ALA A 640 10.35 -26.84 3.35
N ARG A 641 10.85 -25.62 3.06
CA ARG A 641 11.50 -24.75 4.05
C ARG A 641 10.52 -24.19 5.09
N LEU A 642 9.23 -24.11 4.77
CA LEU A 642 8.19 -23.65 5.68
C LEU A 642 7.44 -24.86 6.25
N ALA A 643 7.48 -24.98 7.58
CA ALA A 643 6.62 -25.93 8.28
C ALA A 643 5.14 -25.58 8.03
N PRO A 644 4.26 -26.58 7.91
CA PRO A 644 2.84 -26.33 7.81
C PRO A 644 2.33 -25.66 9.10
N GLU A 645 1.92 -24.40 9.02
CA GLU A 645 1.60 -23.58 10.19
C GLU A 645 0.68 -22.40 9.80
N ALA A 646 -0.27 -22.09 10.67
CA ALA A 646 -0.96 -20.80 10.69
C ALA A 646 -0.40 -19.97 11.84
N ARG A 647 0.04 -18.74 11.57
CA ARG A 647 0.61 -17.82 12.57
C ARG A 647 0.00 -16.43 12.44
N ALA A 648 -0.41 -15.86 13.55
CA ALA A 648 -0.93 -14.49 13.60
C ALA A 648 -0.24 -13.68 14.69
N HIS A 649 0.04 -12.41 14.38
CA HIS A 649 0.64 -11.42 15.26
C HIS A 649 -0.16 -10.12 15.17
N ALA A 650 -0.59 -9.60 16.31
CA ALA A 650 -1.29 -8.33 16.42
C ALA A 650 -0.65 -7.44 17.48
N GLN A 651 -0.37 -6.18 17.15
CA GLN A 651 0.22 -5.21 18.05
C GLN A 651 -0.54 -3.88 17.95
N ALA A 652 -0.88 -3.28 19.10
CA ALA A 652 -1.44 -1.93 19.13
C ALA A 652 -0.70 -1.01 20.10
N SER A 653 -0.86 0.30 19.91
CA SER A 653 -0.41 1.29 20.90
C SER A 653 -1.25 1.20 22.18
N PHE A 654 -0.71 1.79 23.24
CA PHE A 654 -1.09 1.68 24.65
C PHE A 654 -2.53 2.09 25.05
N ARG A 655 -3.46 2.40 24.13
CA ARG A 655 -4.84 2.81 24.50
C ARG A 655 -5.93 2.11 23.67
N GLY A 656 -6.95 1.61 24.39
CA GLY A 656 -8.37 1.64 24.03
C GLY A 656 -8.94 0.71 22.95
N GLY A 657 -8.14 -0.07 22.22
CA GLY A 657 -8.64 -0.93 21.15
C GLY A 657 -8.35 -2.42 21.33
N GLU A 658 -9.03 -3.23 20.51
CA GLU A 658 -8.89 -4.69 20.49
C GLU A 658 -7.52 -5.07 19.90
N VAL A 659 -6.81 -5.96 20.61
CA VAL A 659 -5.64 -6.68 20.08
C VAL A 659 -5.94 -8.16 20.07
N LEU A 660 -6.04 -8.74 18.88
CA LEU A 660 -6.45 -10.13 18.67
C LEU A 660 -5.57 -10.82 17.63
N ALA A 661 -4.94 -11.92 18.02
CA ALA A 661 -4.28 -12.85 17.13
C ALA A 661 -5.01 -14.19 17.14
N ARG A 662 -5.44 -14.65 15.97
CA ARG A 662 -6.14 -15.94 15.80
C ARG A 662 -5.48 -16.78 14.71
N SER A 663 -5.13 -18.01 15.05
CA SER A 663 -4.56 -18.99 14.13
C SER A 663 -5.42 -20.23 14.07
N SER A 664 -5.75 -20.70 12.88
CA SER A 664 -6.56 -21.91 12.68
C SER A 664 -5.87 -22.84 11.69
N TYR A 665 -5.90 -24.13 11.99
CA TYR A 665 -5.38 -25.15 11.10
C TYR A 665 -6.41 -26.28 11.01
N ARG A 666 -6.76 -26.72 9.81
CA ARG A 666 -7.60 -27.89 9.56
C ARG A 666 -6.92 -28.84 8.57
N ASP A 667 -6.82 -30.11 8.91
CA ASP A 667 -6.32 -31.16 8.04
C ASP A 667 -7.36 -32.27 7.91
N THR A 668 -8.08 -32.26 6.79
CA THR A 668 -9.12 -33.25 6.50
C THR A 668 -8.57 -34.65 6.28
N SER A 669 -7.27 -34.80 5.93
CA SER A 669 -6.65 -36.13 5.79
C SER A 669 -6.42 -36.82 7.13
N ARG A 670 -6.42 -36.06 8.22
CA ARG A 670 -6.21 -36.53 9.60
C ARG A 670 -7.44 -36.36 10.49
N ASP A 671 -8.55 -35.88 9.90
CA ASP A 671 -9.78 -35.51 10.60
C ASP A 671 -9.53 -34.63 11.84
N ALA A 672 -8.62 -33.66 11.70
CA ALA A 672 -8.18 -32.83 12.81
C ALA A 672 -8.29 -31.34 12.50
N SER A 673 -8.57 -30.56 13.55
CA SER A 673 -8.59 -29.10 13.55
C SER A 673 -8.01 -28.56 14.85
N VAL A 674 -7.40 -27.38 14.77
CA VAL A 674 -6.95 -26.64 15.94
C VAL A 674 -7.12 -25.14 15.70
N VAL A 675 -7.61 -24.41 16.70
CA VAL A 675 -7.76 -22.96 16.68
C VAL A 675 -7.12 -22.38 17.94
N ALA A 676 -6.05 -21.64 17.78
CA ALA A 676 -5.42 -20.88 18.86
C ALA A 676 -5.82 -19.41 18.77
N THR A 677 -6.26 -18.83 19.88
CA THR A 677 -6.61 -17.41 19.98
C THR A 677 -5.88 -16.79 21.16
N ALA A 678 -5.29 -15.63 20.94
CA ALA A 678 -4.70 -14.79 21.97
C ALA A 678 -5.26 -13.38 21.79
N GLY A 679 -5.73 -12.77 22.87
CA GLY A 679 -6.18 -11.39 22.80
C GLY A 679 -6.35 -10.73 24.14
N THR A 680 -6.42 -9.41 24.10
CA THR A 680 -6.77 -8.55 25.23
C THR A 680 -7.83 -7.55 24.81
N ALA A 681 -8.81 -7.35 25.69
CA ALA A 681 -9.94 -6.44 25.49
C ALA A 681 -9.89 -5.23 26.44
N GLN A 682 -8.89 -5.16 27.34
CA GLN A 682 -8.83 -4.17 28.42
C GLN A 682 -7.43 -3.54 28.47
N PRO A 683 -7.30 -2.22 28.22
CA PRO A 683 -6.02 -1.53 28.33
C PRO A 683 -5.62 -1.41 29.80
N ALA A 684 -4.33 -1.59 30.13
CA ALA A 684 -3.77 -0.92 31.30
C ALA A 684 -2.69 0.08 30.89
N ASN A 685 -2.53 1.11 31.71
CA ASN A 685 -1.69 2.26 31.44
C ASN A 685 -0.20 1.84 31.32
N GLY A 686 0.46 2.20 30.21
CA GLY A 686 1.92 2.26 30.15
C GLY A 686 2.65 1.21 29.31
N TYR A 687 2.00 0.18 28.75
CA TYR A 687 2.65 -0.74 27.81
C TYR A 687 1.86 -0.96 26.52
N GLN A 688 2.54 -1.49 25.50
CA GLN A 688 1.96 -1.82 24.20
C GLN A 688 1.41 -3.25 24.23
N PRO A 689 0.08 -3.45 24.05
CA PRO A 689 -0.49 -4.78 23.94
C PRO A 689 -0.07 -5.46 22.63
N GLU A 690 0.37 -6.70 22.76
CA GLU A 690 0.81 -7.55 21.67
C GLU A 690 0.24 -8.96 21.87
N ALA A 691 -0.27 -9.56 20.80
CA ALA A 691 -0.85 -10.89 20.82
C ALA A 691 -0.23 -11.77 19.73
N TYR A 692 0.12 -12.99 20.12
CA TYR A 692 0.63 -14.03 19.23
C TYR A 692 -0.24 -15.26 19.29
N SER A 693 -0.53 -15.82 18.12
CA SER A 693 -1.09 -17.16 18.04
C SER A 693 -0.41 -17.98 16.96
N ALA A 694 -0.39 -19.30 17.16
CA ALA A 694 0.07 -20.23 16.15
C ALA A 694 -0.65 -21.57 16.27
N ALA A 695 -0.94 -22.19 15.14
CA ALA A 695 -1.70 -23.42 15.03
C ALA A 695 -1.08 -24.34 13.97
N ASN A 696 -0.83 -25.61 14.30
CA ASN A 696 -0.36 -26.62 13.33
C ASN A 696 -0.94 -28.02 13.60
N ILE A 697 -0.90 -28.91 12.60
CA ILE A 697 -1.32 -30.31 12.74
C ILE A 697 -0.23 -31.25 12.23
N GLY A 698 0.19 -32.22 13.05
CA GLY A 698 1.26 -33.16 12.72
C GLY A 698 2.65 -32.51 12.59
N GLY A 699 2.77 -31.24 12.99
CA GLY A 699 4.02 -30.51 13.05
C GLY A 699 4.71 -30.64 14.42
N PRO A 700 5.75 -29.84 14.67
CA PRO A 700 6.35 -29.75 15.99
C PRO A 700 5.40 -29.07 16.98
N ALA A 701 5.41 -29.53 18.23
CA ALA A 701 4.92 -28.79 19.37
C ALA A 701 5.73 -27.51 19.56
N TYR A 702 5.08 -26.49 20.11
CA TYR A 702 5.74 -25.23 20.41
C TYR A 702 6.55 -25.36 21.69
N GLY A 703 7.71 -24.70 21.71
CA GLY A 703 8.57 -24.66 22.89
C GLY A 703 7.92 -23.91 24.05
N PRO A 704 8.54 -23.98 25.25
CA PRO A 704 8.07 -23.24 26.40
C PRO A 704 8.02 -21.75 26.09
N TRP A 705 7.02 -21.08 26.69
CA TRP A 705 6.85 -19.65 26.52
C TRP A 705 7.94 -18.92 27.30
N THR A 706 8.63 -18.02 26.60
CA THR A 706 9.62 -17.13 27.19
C THR A 706 9.13 -15.70 26.97
N PRO A 707 8.87 -14.94 28.05
CA PRO A 707 8.48 -13.55 27.90
C PRO A 707 9.64 -12.70 27.37
N ASP A 708 9.30 -11.73 26.54
CA ASP A 708 10.13 -10.54 26.36
C ASP A 708 9.66 -9.50 27.38
N ALA A 709 10.48 -9.20 28.38
CA ALA A 709 10.13 -8.26 29.44
C ALA A 709 9.94 -6.81 28.93
N THR A 710 10.39 -6.52 27.71
CA THR A 710 10.28 -5.18 27.11
C THR A 710 8.96 -4.95 26.37
N VAL A 711 8.17 -6.01 26.12
CA VAL A 711 6.93 -5.94 25.33
C VAL A 711 5.77 -6.60 26.08
N GLY A 712 4.60 -5.94 26.10
CA GLY A 712 3.38 -6.45 26.73
C GLY A 712 2.75 -7.54 25.88
N MET A 713 3.21 -8.79 26.03
CA MET A 713 2.84 -9.90 25.15
C MET A 713 1.78 -10.84 25.76
N VAL A 714 0.86 -11.34 24.93
CA VAL A 714 -0.02 -12.50 25.14
C VAL A 714 0.28 -13.53 24.06
N ALA A 715 0.38 -14.82 24.42
CA ALA A 715 0.61 -15.89 23.46
C ALA A 715 -0.32 -17.09 23.68
N SER A 716 -0.81 -17.66 22.59
CA SER A 716 -1.49 -18.97 22.56
C SER A 716 -1.00 -19.79 21.36
N TYR A 717 -0.24 -20.83 21.64
CA TYR A 717 0.30 -21.73 20.62
C TYR A 717 -0.29 -23.12 20.81
N ALA A 718 -0.75 -23.76 19.73
CA ALA A 718 -1.39 -25.07 19.79
C ALA A 718 -1.04 -25.95 18.58
N SER A 719 -0.64 -27.19 18.84
CA SER A 719 -0.34 -28.20 17.83
C SER A 719 -1.24 -29.42 18.07
N ALA A 720 -2.02 -29.81 17.08
CA ALA A 720 -2.79 -31.05 17.12
C ALA A 720 -1.95 -32.21 16.55
N LEU A 721 -2.05 -33.39 17.16
CA LEU A 721 -1.29 -34.58 16.77
C LEU A 721 0.23 -34.30 16.64
N PRO A 722 0.88 -33.65 17.63
CA PRO A 722 2.26 -33.20 17.50
C PRO A 722 3.24 -34.37 17.33
N ASN A 723 4.38 -34.10 16.67
CA ASN A 723 5.48 -35.08 16.63
C ASN A 723 6.05 -35.30 18.04
N ARG A 724 6.07 -36.54 18.53
CA ARG A 724 6.62 -36.89 19.86
C ARG A 724 8.04 -36.36 20.08
N ALA A 725 8.90 -36.35 19.05
CA ALA A 725 10.26 -35.83 19.16
C ALA A 725 10.32 -34.35 19.55
N SER A 726 9.32 -33.56 19.14
CA SER A 726 9.25 -32.13 19.48
C SER A 726 8.85 -31.86 20.93
N LEU A 727 8.28 -32.85 21.63
CA LEU A 727 7.96 -32.77 23.05
C LEU A 727 9.13 -33.14 23.96
N ALA A 728 10.27 -33.59 23.41
CA ALA A 728 11.41 -34.02 24.21
C ALA A 728 11.86 -33.00 25.28
N PRO A 729 11.89 -31.67 25.03
CA PRO A 729 12.22 -30.69 26.08
C PRO A 729 11.22 -30.71 27.25
N LEU A 730 9.92 -30.79 26.96
CA LEU A 730 8.86 -30.86 27.97
C LEU A 730 8.97 -32.16 28.77
N LEU A 731 9.05 -33.31 28.08
CA LEU A 731 9.12 -34.61 28.74
C LEU A 731 10.39 -34.77 29.58
N THR A 732 11.52 -34.23 29.12
CA THR A 732 12.78 -34.26 29.90
C THR A 732 12.68 -33.42 31.18
N ALA A 733 11.99 -32.28 31.11
CA ALA A 733 11.84 -31.36 32.25
C ALA A 733 10.67 -31.72 33.18
N SER A 734 9.83 -32.70 32.82
CA SER A 734 8.61 -33.06 33.55
C SER A 734 8.48 -34.59 33.63
N PRO A 735 9.17 -35.24 34.59
CA PRO A 735 9.21 -36.69 34.73
C PRO A 735 7.84 -37.36 34.91
N ALA A 736 6.92 -36.76 35.67
CA ALA A 736 5.58 -37.32 35.86
C ALA A 736 4.78 -37.28 34.55
N ILE A 737 4.89 -36.18 33.78
CA ILE A 737 4.31 -36.11 32.43
C ILE A 737 4.96 -37.16 31.52
N ALA A 738 6.29 -37.29 31.54
CA ALA A 738 6.99 -38.28 30.72
C ALA A 738 6.53 -39.72 31.01
N ALA A 739 6.33 -40.05 32.28
CA ALA A 739 5.86 -41.36 32.69
C ALA A 739 4.42 -41.63 32.19
N ALA A 740 3.51 -40.68 32.38
CA ALA A 740 2.11 -40.84 31.97
C ALA A 740 1.94 -40.88 30.44
N PHE A 741 2.82 -40.21 29.68
CA PHE A 741 2.73 -40.10 28.23
C PHE A 741 3.65 -41.06 27.45
N ALA A 742 4.35 -41.97 28.13
CA ALA A 742 5.23 -42.95 27.49
C ALA A 742 4.48 -43.80 26.44
N ASP A 743 3.30 -44.30 26.82
CA ASP A 743 2.45 -45.15 25.99
C ASP A 743 1.17 -44.45 25.50
N ALA A 744 0.95 -43.19 25.88
CA ALA A 744 -0.20 -42.43 25.45
C ALA A 744 -0.09 -41.98 23.98
N GLN A 745 -1.21 -42.02 23.26
CA GLN A 745 -1.36 -41.37 21.97
C GLN A 745 -1.42 -39.86 22.18
N LEU A 746 -0.55 -39.10 21.51
CA LEU A 746 -0.54 -37.64 21.60
C LEU A 746 -1.67 -37.06 20.76
N LEU A 747 -2.55 -36.30 21.40
CA LEU A 747 -3.71 -35.66 20.76
C LEU A 747 -3.44 -34.19 20.47
N GLY A 748 -2.79 -33.50 21.40
CA GLY A 748 -2.47 -32.08 21.26
C GLY A 748 -1.37 -31.66 22.22
N ALA A 749 -0.75 -30.53 21.93
CA ALA A 749 0.16 -29.85 22.84
C ALA A 749 0.10 -28.35 22.58
N GLY A 750 0.44 -27.55 23.58
CA GLY A 750 0.49 -26.12 23.40
C GLY A 750 1.11 -25.39 24.56
N THR A 751 1.14 -24.08 24.40
CA THR A 751 1.76 -23.17 25.35
C THR A 751 0.93 -21.90 25.38
N MET A 752 0.66 -21.41 26.59
CA MET A 752 -0.03 -20.14 26.80
C MET A 752 0.75 -19.29 27.79
N GLY A 753 0.69 -17.98 27.62
CA GLY A 753 1.26 -17.06 28.60
C GLY A 753 0.91 -15.62 28.30
N ALA A 754 1.07 -14.75 29.30
CA ALA A 754 1.14 -13.33 29.05
C ALA A 754 1.82 -12.52 30.16
N LEU A 755 1.89 -11.22 29.90
CA LEU A 755 2.44 -10.18 30.75
C LEU A 755 1.44 -9.05 31.00
N PHE A 756 1.49 -8.49 32.21
CA PHE A 756 0.97 -7.23 32.73
C PHE A 756 -0.55 -6.98 32.72
N PHE A 757 -1.34 -7.60 31.82
CA PHE A 757 -2.71 -7.16 31.54
C PHE A 757 -3.78 -8.26 31.65
N PRO A 758 -5.06 -7.87 31.76
CA PRO A 758 -6.16 -8.78 31.51
C PRO A 758 -6.08 -9.35 30.11
N PHE A 759 -6.07 -10.67 29.99
CA PHE A 759 -6.03 -11.32 28.68
C PHE A 759 -6.82 -12.62 28.70
N THR A 760 -7.08 -13.12 27.49
CA THR A 760 -7.63 -14.46 27.28
C THR A 760 -6.84 -15.18 26.19
N GLY A 761 -6.32 -16.35 26.53
CA GLY A 761 -5.75 -17.31 25.61
C GLY A 761 -6.67 -18.52 25.50
N THR A 762 -6.92 -18.98 24.28
CA THR A 762 -7.66 -20.23 24.05
C THR A 762 -6.97 -21.10 23.02
N ALA A 763 -7.18 -22.41 23.15
CA ALA A 763 -6.83 -23.41 22.15
C ALA A 763 -7.98 -24.41 22.06
N GLN A 764 -8.64 -24.44 20.91
CA GLN A 764 -9.70 -25.39 20.59
C GLN A 764 -9.15 -26.50 19.71
N PHE A 765 -9.40 -27.75 20.05
CA PHE A 765 -8.93 -28.94 19.33
C PHE A 765 -10.13 -29.78 18.89
N GLY A 766 -10.25 -30.04 17.59
CA GLY A 766 -11.07 -31.12 17.04
C GLY A 766 -10.15 -32.26 16.63
N VAL A 767 -10.16 -33.40 17.32
CA VAL A 767 -9.24 -34.51 17.03
C VAL A 767 -9.94 -35.86 17.07
N PRO A 768 -9.49 -36.84 16.25
CA PRO A 768 -9.99 -38.20 16.35
C PRO A 768 -9.59 -38.80 17.69
N PHE A 769 -10.49 -39.57 18.30
CA PHE A 769 -10.30 -40.19 19.60
C PHE A 769 -10.75 -41.64 19.59
N THR A 770 -10.05 -42.48 20.36
CA THR A 770 -10.40 -43.89 20.50
C THR A 770 -11.35 -44.02 21.69
N ALA A 771 -12.61 -44.38 21.42
CA ALA A 771 -13.62 -44.58 22.46
C ALA A 771 -13.15 -45.56 23.54
N GLY A 772 -13.51 -45.27 24.79
CA GLY A 772 -13.13 -46.09 25.96
C GLY A 772 -11.72 -45.85 26.48
N ARG A 773 -10.95 -44.90 25.91
CA ARG A 773 -9.65 -44.48 26.45
C ARG A 773 -9.80 -43.34 27.44
N HIS A 774 -8.82 -43.21 28.33
CA HIS A 774 -8.72 -42.08 29.25
C HIS A 774 -8.12 -40.87 28.54
N LEU A 775 -8.70 -39.69 28.74
CA LEU A 775 -8.14 -38.42 28.29
C LEU A 775 -7.19 -37.89 29.37
N LEU A 776 -5.91 -37.79 29.05
CA LEU A 776 -4.88 -37.29 29.95
C LEU A 776 -4.50 -35.86 29.60
N LEU A 777 -4.32 -35.04 30.62
CA LEU A 777 -3.81 -33.66 30.55
C LEU A 777 -2.52 -33.56 31.36
N GLY A 778 -1.40 -33.30 30.69
CA GLY A 778 -0.13 -32.93 31.33
C GLY A 778 0.02 -31.41 31.36
N LEU A 779 0.42 -30.86 32.50
CA LEU A 779 0.68 -29.44 32.74
C LEU A 779 2.10 -29.29 33.26
N GLY A 780 2.94 -28.52 32.56
CA GLY A 780 4.36 -28.43 32.86
C GLY A 780 4.99 -27.10 32.44
N LEU A 781 6.26 -26.94 32.83
CA LEU A 781 7.09 -25.77 32.51
C LEU A 781 6.42 -24.42 32.85
N PRO A 782 5.95 -24.21 34.10
CA PRO A 782 5.43 -22.91 34.49
C PRO A 782 6.55 -21.87 34.47
N PHE A 783 6.29 -20.75 33.81
CA PHE A 783 7.08 -19.53 33.95
C PHE A 783 6.33 -18.58 34.88
N ARG A 784 7.03 -18.02 35.86
CA ARG A 784 6.49 -16.97 36.73
C ARG A 784 7.51 -15.86 36.95
N SER A 785 7.00 -14.66 37.19
CA SER A 785 7.78 -13.57 37.77
C SER A 785 7.27 -13.26 39.18
N ASP A 786 8.14 -12.69 40.03
CA ASP A 786 7.81 -12.34 41.42
C ASP A 786 6.96 -11.06 41.55
N TYR A 787 6.59 -10.41 40.44
CA TYR A 787 5.66 -9.28 40.43
C TYR A 787 4.21 -9.78 40.63
N ASP A 788 3.62 -9.46 41.80
CA ASP A 788 2.42 -10.12 42.37
C ASP A 788 1.11 -9.30 42.28
N THR A 789 -0.02 -9.99 42.53
CA THR A 789 -1.46 -9.68 42.38
C THR A 789 -2.09 -10.05 41.02
N ALA A 790 -2.15 -11.35 40.75
CA ALA A 790 -2.86 -11.91 39.60
C ALA A 790 -4.04 -12.77 40.05
N ASN A 791 -5.26 -12.51 39.56
CA ASN A 791 -6.29 -13.56 39.53
C ASN A 791 -6.17 -14.30 38.20
N PHE A 792 -6.18 -15.61 38.25
CA PHE A 792 -6.02 -16.46 37.06
C PHE A 792 -7.02 -17.60 37.10
N THR A 793 -7.58 -17.88 35.93
CA THR A 793 -8.50 -18.98 35.71
C THR A 793 -8.03 -19.84 34.55
N PHE A 794 -8.13 -21.14 34.75
CA PHE A 794 -7.81 -22.16 33.78
C PHE A 794 -8.99 -23.10 33.69
N SER A 795 -9.38 -23.48 32.48
CA SER A 795 -10.41 -24.50 32.29
C SER A 795 -10.12 -25.34 31.05
N VAL A 796 -10.50 -26.62 31.10
CA VAL A 796 -10.60 -27.50 29.94
C VAL A 796 -12.03 -28.00 29.86
N SER A 797 -12.66 -27.85 28.71
CA SER A 797 -14.00 -28.39 28.43
C SER A 797 -13.99 -29.26 27.19
N ASN A 798 -14.97 -30.16 27.07
CA ASN A 798 -15.30 -30.88 25.84
C ASN A 798 -16.71 -30.46 25.39
N GLY A 799 -16.78 -29.71 24.29
CA GLY A 799 -18.00 -29.00 23.90
C GLY A 799 -18.50 -28.08 25.03
N ALA A 800 -19.72 -28.31 25.52
CA ALA A 800 -20.31 -27.55 26.61
C ALA A 800 -19.98 -28.08 28.02
N THR A 801 -19.30 -29.22 28.15
CA THR A 801 -19.03 -29.87 29.44
C THR A 801 -17.64 -29.49 29.95
N GLU A 802 -17.59 -28.79 31.09
CA GLU A 802 -16.33 -28.50 31.78
C GLU A 802 -15.77 -29.77 32.44
N LEU A 803 -14.51 -30.11 32.12
CA LEU A 803 -13.82 -31.31 32.60
C LEU A 803 -12.94 -30.99 33.80
N VAL A 804 -12.26 -29.84 33.76
CA VAL A 804 -11.45 -29.32 34.86
C VAL A 804 -11.48 -27.80 34.82
N ALA A 805 -11.55 -27.20 36.00
CA ALA A 805 -11.34 -25.77 36.18
C ALA A 805 -10.49 -25.51 37.43
N GLY A 806 -9.70 -24.45 37.37
CA GLY A 806 -8.91 -23.95 38.48
C GLY A 806 -8.97 -22.43 38.49
N SER A 807 -9.16 -21.86 39.66
CA SER A 807 -9.08 -20.42 39.92
C SER A 807 -8.09 -20.21 41.03
N PHE A 808 -7.18 -19.25 40.87
CA PHE A 808 -6.16 -19.05 41.86
C PHE A 808 -5.70 -17.59 41.90
N THR A 809 -5.08 -17.26 43.03
CA THR A 809 -4.96 -15.88 43.52
C THR A 809 -3.53 -15.37 43.58
N THR A 810 -2.54 -16.27 43.51
CA THR A 810 -1.11 -15.92 43.40
C THR A 810 -0.35 -16.75 42.36
N PRO A 811 0.58 -16.19 41.57
CA PRO A 811 1.40 -16.96 40.62
C PRO A 811 2.12 -18.18 41.24
N GLY A 812 2.36 -18.16 42.56
CA GLY A 812 2.86 -19.30 43.33
C GLY A 812 1.90 -20.49 43.39
N GLU A 813 0.62 -20.25 43.69
CA GLU A 813 -0.44 -21.28 43.68
C GLU A 813 -0.59 -21.89 42.29
N ALA A 814 -0.57 -21.05 41.25
CA ALA A 814 -0.59 -21.50 39.86
C ALA A 814 0.62 -22.41 39.57
N ALA A 815 1.83 -21.94 39.89
CA ALA A 815 3.05 -22.70 39.61
C ALA A 815 3.02 -24.09 40.25
N LEU A 816 2.49 -24.22 41.47
CA LEU A 816 2.31 -25.54 42.11
C LEU A 816 1.31 -26.43 41.36
N PHE A 817 0.24 -25.85 40.81
CA PHE A 817 -0.72 -26.58 40.00
C PHE A 817 -0.18 -27.02 38.64
N PHE A 818 0.64 -26.19 37.98
CA PHE A 818 1.17 -26.43 36.64
C PHE A 818 2.57 -27.07 36.64
N SER A 819 3.15 -27.42 37.79
CA SER A 819 4.50 -28.00 37.88
C SER A 819 4.46 -29.52 37.80
N ASP A 820 4.80 -30.08 36.63
CA ASP A 820 4.91 -31.53 36.37
C ASP A 820 3.67 -32.32 36.83
N ARG A 821 2.48 -31.82 36.48
CA ARG A 821 1.21 -32.39 36.93
C ARG A 821 0.51 -33.13 35.80
N VAL A 822 -0.01 -34.31 36.08
CA VAL A 822 -0.88 -35.06 35.17
C VAL A 822 -2.27 -35.17 35.79
N ILE A 823 -3.30 -34.91 34.99
CA ILE A 823 -4.70 -34.98 35.36
C ILE A 823 -5.38 -35.96 34.39
N ASP A 824 -6.04 -36.97 34.93
CA ASP A 824 -6.94 -37.85 34.18
C ASP A 824 -8.32 -37.18 34.13
N LEU A 825 -8.75 -36.81 32.92
CA LEU A 825 -10.03 -36.14 32.66
C LEU A 825 -11.18 -37.13 32.44
N GLY A 826 -10.92 -38.43 32.62
CA GLY A 826 -11.91 -39.50 32.54
C GLY A 826 -11.94 -40.21 31.19
N VAL A 827 -12.86 -41.18 31.10
CA VAL A 827 -13.10 -42.00 29.91
C VAL A 827 -14.12 -41.32 29.01
N PHE A 828 -13.87 -41.34 27.70
CA PHE A 828 -14.79 -40.79 26.70
C PHE A 828 -15.19 -41.87 25.69
N ASP A 829 -16.49 -41.98 25.43
CA ASP A 829 -17.06 -42.96 24.47
C ASP A 829 -17.22 -42.38 23.05
N GLY A 830 -16.93 -41.10 22.85
CA GLY A 830 -16.98 -40.45 21.55
C GLY A 830 -15.78 -40.78 20.65
N SER A 831 -15.98 -40.84 19.34
CA SER A 831 -14.92 -41.02 18.35
C SER A 831 -14.16 -39.74 18.00
N THR A 832 -14.63 -38.59 18.49
CA THR A 832 -14.06 -37.26 18.27
C THR A 832 -14.13 -36.46 19.56
N LEU A 833 -13.10 -35.68 19.84
CA LEU A 833 -13.09 -34.70 20.93
C LEU A 833 -13.16 -33.29 20.37
N ASP A 834 -13.91 -32.41 21.03
CA ASP A 834 -13.93 -30.96 20.81
C ASP A 834 -13.46 -30.27 22.09
N LEU A 835 -12.15 -30.25 22.30
CA LEU A 835 -11.54 -29.75 23.53
C LEU A 835 -11.31 -28.25 23.44
N LEU A 836 -11.70 -27.50 24.46
CA LEU A 836 -11.35 -26.09 24.62
C LEU A 836 -10.48 -25.93 25.86
N VAL A 837 -9.21 -25.61 25.66
CA VAL A 837 -8.32 -25.13 26.72
C VAL A 837 -8.44 -23.61 26.78
N ARG A 838 -8.79 -23.08 27.94
CA ARG A 838 -8.94 -21.65 28.17
C ARG A 838 -8.07 -21.20 29.34
N PHE A 839 -7.39 -20.09 29.13
CA PHE A 839 -6.60 -19.40 30.13
C PHE A 839 -7.02 -17.92 30.16
N SER A 840 -7.37 -17.43 31.35
CA SER A 840 -7.63 -16.03 31.59
C SER A 840 -6.82 -15.56 32.78
N PHE A 841 -6.35 -14.34 32.72
CA PHE A 841 -5.38 -13.80 33.65
C PHE A 841 -5.61 -12.30 33.76
N ASN A 842 -5.49 -11.74 34.95
CA ASN A 842 -5.89 -10.37 35.24
C ASN A 842 -4.71 -9.41 35.54
N GLY A 843 -3.46 -9.84 35.35
CA GLY A 843 -2.24 -9.02 35.58
C GLY A 843 -1.07 -9.83 36.14
N GLY A 844 0.18 -9.39 35.94
CA GLY A 844 1.41 -10.11 36.34
C GLY A 844 2.15 -10.78 35.16
N ILE A 845 3.06 -11.73 35.39
CA ILE A 845 3.74 -12.48 34.31
C ILE A 845 3.60 -13.97 34.55
N TYR A 846 2.94 -14.68 33.64
CA TYR A 846 2.75 -16.12 33.77
C TYR A 846 2.66 -16.82 32.42
N GLY A 847 3.24 -18.02 32.33
CA GLY A 847 3.06 -18.92 31.20
C GLY A 847 3.21 -20.37 31.60
N PHE A 848 2.70 -21.29 30.77
CA PHE A 848 2.81 -22.73 30.99
C PHE A 848 2.71 -23.48 29.67
N SER A 849 3.15 -24.74 29.69
CA SER A 849 2.97 -25.69 28.60
C SER A 849 1.98 -26.77 29.01
N TYR A 850 1.24 -27.30 28.04
CA TYR A 850 0.31 -28.40 28.25
C TYR A 850 0.42 -29.44 27.14
N VAL A 851 0.08 -30.69 27.47
CA VAL A 851 -0.01 -31.82 26.55
C VAL A 851 -1.29 -32.60 26.80
N LEU A 852 -1.95 -33.03 25.74
CA LEU A 852 -3.19 -33.79 25.73
C LEU A 852 -2.92 -35.14 25.09
N GLY A 853 -3.42 -36.22 25.70
CA GLY A 853 -3.19 -37.57 25.19
C GLY A 853 -4.33 -38.54 25.51
N ALA A 854 -4.41 -39.62 24.74
CA ALA A 854 -5.26 -40.77 25.03
C ALA A 854 -4.40 -41.89 25.59
N GLY A 855 -4.65 -42.31 26.81
CA GLY A 855 -3.88 -43.33 27.51
C GLY A 855 -4.74 -44.36 28.23
N ASP A 856 -4.06 -45.25 28.95
CA ASP A 856 -4.69 -46.05 30.00
C ASP A 856 -4.92 -45.17 31.24
N ALA A 857 -5.77 -45.64 32.16
CA ALA A 857 -5.98 -44.98 33.45
C ALA A 857 -4.63 -44.76 34.13
N LEU A 858 -4.43 -43.59 34.74
CA LEU A 858 -3.29 -43.40 35.63
C LEU A 858 -3.39 -44.46 36.73
N THR A 859 -2.35 -45.26 36.92
CA THR A 859 -2.31 -46.24 38.01
C THR A 859 -2.63 -45.50 39.30
N ALA A 860 -3.75 -45.85 39.94
CA ALA A 860 -4.23 -45.14 41.11
C ALA A 860 -3.07 -45.00 42.09
N VAL A 861 -2.65 -43.76 42.35
CA VAL A 861 -1.68 -43.50 43.41
C VAL A 861 -2.33 -44.05 44.68
N PRO A 862 -1.72 -45.03 45.37
CA PRO A 862 -2.34 -45.59 46.56
C PRO A 862 -2.64 -44.42 47.50
N GLU A 863 -3.92 -44.25 47.86
CA GLU A 863 -4.33 -43.11 48.69
C GLU A 863 -3.45 -43.05 49.94
N PRO A 864 -3.24 -41.88 50.56
CA PRO A 864 -2.53 -41.78 51.84
C PRO A 864 -3.07 -42.77 52.89
N GLY A 865 -4.36 -43.11 52.82
CA GLY A 865 -5.00 -44.17 53.61
C GLY A 865 -4.48 -45.58 53.32
N ALA A 866 -4.13 -45.91 52.07
CA ALA A 866 -3.49 -47.17 51.69
C ALA A 866 -2.05 -47.25 52.23
N TRP A 867 -1.30 -46.15 52.20
CA TRP A 867 0.02 -46.07 52.83
C TRP A 867 -0.05 -46.13 54.36
N LEU A 868 -1.01 -45.43 54.97
CA LEU A 868 -1.27 -45.48 56.40
C LEU A 868 -1.71 -46.87 56.84
N SER A 869 -2.54 -47.57 56.07
CA SER A 869 -2.98 -48.93 56.38
C SER A 869 -1.87 -49.96 56.13
N LEU A 870 -1.01 -49.77 55.13
CA LEU A 870 0.20 -50.58 54.94
C LEU A 870 1.20 -50.37 56.10
N LEU A 871 1.44 -49.13 56.52
CA LEU A 871 2.30 -48.80 57.65
C LEU A 871 1.71 -49.27 58.98
N LEU A 872 0.40 -49.13 59.20
CA LEU A 872 -0.29 -49.73 60.37
C LEU A 872 -0.22 -51.26 60.33
N GLY A 873 -0.40 -51.86 59.16
CA GLY A 873 -0.30 -53.31 58.96
C GLY A 873 1.10 -53.84 59.25
N LEU A 874 2.15 -53.14 58.81
CA LEU A 874 3.55 -53.45 59.12
C LEU A 874 3.88 -53.23 60.60
N ALA A 875 3.37 -52.15 61.22
CA ALA A 875 3.56 -51.89 62.65
C ALA A 875 2.88 -52.96 63.53
N LEU A 876 1.66 -53.39 63.17
CA LEU A 876 0.97 -54.49 63.84
C LEU A 876 1.65 -55.84 63.60
N GLY A 877 2.14 -56.09 62.38
CA GLY A 877 2.92 -57.29 62.04
C GLY A 877 4.22 -57.39 62.85
N ALA A 878 4.96 -56.30 62.97
CA ALA A 878 6.17 -56.23 63.80
C ALA A 878 5.87 -56.44 65.30
N LEU A 879 4.74 -55.91 65.80
CA LEU A 879 4.28 -56.14 67.17
C LEU A 879 3.93 -57.62 67.44
N VAL A 880 3.33 -58.30 66.46
CA VAL A 880 2.98 -59.74 66.56
C VAL A 880 4.21 -60.63 66.45
N LEU A 881 5.18 -60.30 65.60
CA LEU A 881 6.46 -61.02 65.53
C LEU A 881 7.33 -60.80 66.78
N ALA A 882 7.31 -59.60 67.37
CA ALA A 882 7.97 -59.34 68.65
C ALA A 882 7.33 -60.15 69.81
N ARG A 883 6.00 -60.38 69.79
CA ARG A 883 5.32 -61.26 70.75
C ARG A 883 5.61 -62.75 70.53
N ARG A 884 5.82 -63.21 69.29
CA ARG A 884 6.15 -64.63 69.00
C ARG A 884 7.62 -64.99 69.25
N SER A 885 8.52 -64.01 69.30
CA SER A 885 9.95 -64.23 69.57
C SER A 885 10.30 -64.29 71.07
N GLY A 886 9.32 -64.12 71.96
CA GLY A 886 9.49 -64.15 73.43
C GLY A 886 9.24 -65.50 74.10
N MET A 887 9.05 -66.60 73.35
CA MET A 887 8.86 -67.95 73.91
C MET A 887 9.86 -68.94 73.32
N VAL A 888 11.12 -68.90 73.78
CA VAL A 888 12.03 -70.06 73.68
C VAL A 888 12.86 -70.20 74.96
N ALA A 889 12.53 -71.27 75.69
CA ALA A 889 13.36 -72.17 76.49
C ALA A 889 14.13 -71.63 77.72
N VAL A 890 13.52 -71.84 78.90
CA VAL A 890 14.24 -72.21 80.13
C VAL A 890 14.48 -73.72 80.08
N SER A 891 15.76 -74.14 80.05
CA SER A 891 16.21 -75.52 80.22
C SER A 891 16.73 -75.74 81.64
N PRO A 892 16.37 -76.83 82.34
CA PRO A 892 16.91 -77.16 83.67
C PRO A 892 18.02 -78.24 83.58
N ALA A 893 19.05 -78.16 84.45
CA ALA A 893 19.56 -79.26 85.31
C ALA A 893 20.98 -79.02 85.87
N ARG A 894 21.10 -79.22 87.20
CA ARG A 894 22.14 -79.88 88.07
C ARG A 894 23.61 -79.89 87.60
N VAL A 895 24.63 -79.70 88.44
CA VAL A 895 24.89 -80.05 89.87
C VAL A 895 25.62 -78.90 90.56
#